data_AF-A0A651DPS9-F1
#
_entry.id   AF-A0A651DPS9-F1
#
_cell.length_a   1.000
_cell.length_b   1.000
_cell.length_c   1.000
_cell.angle_alpha   90.00
_cell.angle_beta   90.00
_cell.angle_gamma   90.00
#
_symmetry.space_group_name_H-M   'P 1'
#
loop_
_entity.id
_entity.type
_entity.pdbx_description
1 polymer ?
#
loop_
_entity_poly.entity_id
_entity_poly.type
_entity_poly.pdbx_seq_one_letter_code
_entity_poly.pdbx_strand_id
1 'polypeptide(L)'
;MNMHFLETVFSDNGIKYPKFFDGRILTAEDLRDEQTANLQRSRLLGQAIGDGVVHGLQVSADGDRRALRIKGGLAINRQGDPLQLVRDTTLTLVSSQRLTPSITTPFIPCNLPTESTLTGTVATGYYLLAITPATRLSTAMAPNAGLSGDRPGCTNRYEEMGVQFKLVSITIQEFVPSSSSGLNNRSRLAHLCFGTQQRSAHAQDPMHSVPDYGLVYTLRQAKRLTDCDVPLALFYYQNQQLEFIDTWAVRRPCLQNGQDDAWGQPSYPLVGDRQTLEAQAFLLQFQHQLDDIRSTIGVNIKAIDYFEYLPAFGFLPTGRSSIINVNNLIRDRIQSRQVRRTSLPGFNINTFLAGTRFHHVSLAPEQIRDMLHQSFHYPAIDPLRDDINIYPVAPSPNQESYVVFMRRTLSRQHSTASGTCTYRLTPSNWQTSITQMNHGVNDIHICLQAGVYNLAQPLVIKNKGHVKVTGAGLGTRLLCNQAERVLVFENCQSVIVRDLYAQSGVAQTPEKRQHLQGALHFYNCQDVRVEHTSLRCANHSQRTATCLTVRSSESSTVRIQNCNLHMGDRQLGILIVNARYAQVDNNHLTTTQAGTPASQGIVVGGSIANDIRILNNRIEHTLQGIHLGLSQREPSRGSPLSIENLLIAGNTIYVSFPNLSGGVNERHGIFVGNCKSLVIENNYLSLQRFRGTAASPIDSIRVHGFLGRRIIIRQNHLTRIGTFGGFSRPVNVTNLSSPPANAILEHNFFE
;
A
#
# COMPACT_ATOMS: atom_id res chain seq x y z
N MET A 1 3.30 -44.04 -7.57
CA MET A 1 2.96 -42.77 -8.26
C MET A 1 4.03 -42.55 -9.31
N ASN A 2 3.71 -42.73 -10.58
CA ASN A 2 4.63 -42.36 -11.66
C ASN A 2 4.63 -40.84 -11.76
N MET A 3 5.69 -40.21 -11.30
CA MET A 3 5.95 -38.79 -11.55
C MET A 3 6.69 -38.72 -12.87
N HIS A 4 6.08 -38.06 -13.85
CA HIS A 4 6.72 -37.76 -15.12
C HIS A 4 7.12 -36.29 -15.09
N PHE A 5 8.42 -36.02 -15.19
CA PHE A 5 8.92 -34.67 -15.45
C PHE A 5 8.81 -34.40 -16.94
N LEU A 6 8.39 -33.20 -17.31
CA LEU A 6 8.45 -32.72 -18.69
C LEU A 6 9.88 -32.31 -19.05
N GLU A 7 10.11 -31.99 -20.33
CA GLU A 7 11.40 -31.53 -20.80
C GLU A 7 11.91 -30.33 -19.98
N THR A 8 13.19 -30.39 -19.62
CA THR A 8 13.86 -29.27 -18.95
C THR A 8 14.21 -28.21 -19.99
N VAL A 9 13.67 -27.01 -19.82
CA VAL A 9 13.94 -25.88 -20.72
C VAL A 9 15.21 -25.16 -20.25
N PHE A 10 16.27 -25.25 -21.06
CA PHE A 10 17.45 -24.39 -20.94
C PHE A 10 17.33 -23.24 -21.93
N SER A 11 17.80 -22.05 -21.55
CA SER A 11 17.88 -20.90 -22.45
C SER A 11 19.35 -20.58 -22.73
N ASP A 12 19.70 -20.40 -24.00
CA ASP A 12 21.03 -19.93 -24.39
C ASP A 12 21.34 -18.53 -23.83
N ASN A 13 20.30 -17.76 -23.48
CA ASN A 13 20.35 -16.45 -22.85
C ASN A 13 20.15 -16.49 -21.31
N GLY A 14 20.05 -17.69 -20.73
CA GLY A 14 20.00 -17.88 -19.27
C GLY A 14 21.31 -17.49 -18.58
N ILE A 15 21.29 -17.36 -17.25
CA ILE A 15 22.49 -17.04 -16.48
C ILE A 15 23.47 -18.22 -16.56
N LYS A 16 24.70 -17.96 -17.02
CA LYS A 16 25.77 -18.96 -17.13
C LYS A 16 26.82 -18.72 -16.06
N TYR A 17 26.93 -19.66 -15.13
CA TYR A 17 28.01 -19.65 -14.14
C TYR A 17 29.20 -20.49 -14.62
N PRO A 18 30.44 -19.99 -14.50
CA PRO A 18 31.63 -20.81 -14.65
C PRO A 18 31.58 -21.98 -13.66
N LYS A 19 31.83 -23.19 -14.16
CA LYS A 19 31.95 -24.38 -13.32
C LYS A 19 33.39 -24.52 -12.82
N PHE A 20 33.59 -24.31 -11.52
CA PHE A 20 34.87 -24.56 -10.84
C PHE A 20 35.00 -26.03 -10.43
N PHE A 21 36.19 -26.60 -10.66
CA PHE A 21 36.56 -27.97 -10.28
C PHE A 21 38.09 -28.09 -10.18
N ASP A 22 38.56 -29.05 -9.39
CA ASP A 22 39.99 -29.24 -9.17
C ASP A 22 40.73 -29.60 -10.47
N GLY A 23 41.87 -28.96 -10.69
CA GLY A 23 42.69 -29.13 -11.90
C GLY A 23 42.38 -28.17 -13.05
N ARG A 24 41.34 -27.32 -12.95
CA ARG A 24 41.10 -26.22 -13.89
C ARG A 24 42.01 -25.03 -13.58
N ILE A 25 42.61 -24.43 -14.61
CA ILE A 25 43.32 -23.16 -14.49
C ILE A 25 42.29 -22.04 -14.34
N LEU A 26 42.36 -21.27 -13.25
CA LEU A 26 41.52 -20.09 -13.04
C LEU A 26 42.04 -18.93 -13.90
N THR A 27 41.22 -18.46 -14.82
CA THR A 27 41.57 -17.33 -15.70
C THR A 27 40.85 -16.05 -15.29
N ALA A 28 41.37 -14.91 -15.74
CA ALA A 28 40.67 -13.62 -15.60
C ALA A 28 39.35 -13.59 -16.39
N GLU A 29 39.18 -14.45 -17.40
CA GLU A 29 37.94 -14.61 -18.15
C GLU A 29 36.89 -15.33 -17.31
N ASP A 30 37.26 -16.41 -16.60
CA ASP A 30 36.35 -17.11 -15.69
C ASP A 30 35.78 -16.18 -14.60
N LEU A 31 36.63 -15.34 -14.00
CA LEU A 31 36.17 -14.37 -13.01
C LEU A 31 35.29 -13.27 -13.62
N ARG A 32 35.50 -12.90 -14.89
CA ARG A 32 34.64 -11.95 -15.63
C ARG A 32 33.28 -12.56 -15.94
N ASP A 33 33.24 -13.83 -16.31
CA ASP A 33 32.00 -14.57 -16.56
C ASP A 33 31.19 -14.70 -15.27
N GLU A 34 31.83 -15.01 -14.14
CA GLU A 34 31.16 -15.06 -12.83
C GLU A 34 30.60 -13.69 -12.42
N GLN A 35 31.35 -12.60 -12.62
CA GLN A 35 30.87 -11.24 -12.37
C GLN A 35 29.66 -10.89 -13.24
N THR A 36 29.70 -11.26 -14.52
CA THR A 36 28.60 -11.04 -15.47
C THR A 36 27.35 -11.81 -15.07
N ALA A 37 27.51 -13.08 -14.67
CA ALA A 37 26.42 -13.93 -14.19
C ALA A 37 25.75 -13.35 -12.94
N ASN A 38 26.54 -12.88 -11.98
CA ASN A 38 26.04 -12.25 -10.77
C ASN A 38 25.35 -10.91 -11.06
N LEU A 39 25.89 -10.09 -11.97
CA LEU A 39 25.24 -8.85 -12.39
C LEU A 39 23.90 -9.12 -13.08
N GLN A 40 23.83 -10.10 -13.97
CA GLN A 40 22.58 -10.51 -14.61
C GLN A 40 21.55 -10.99 -13.58
N ARG A 41 21.96 -11.77 -12.58
CA ARG A 41 21.11 -12.19 -11.47
C ARG A 41 20.60 -10.99 -10.66
N SER A 42 21.45 -10.03 -10.33
CA SER A 42 21.07 -8.81 -9.62
C SER A 42 20.10 -7.95 -10.44
N ARG A 43 20.31 -7.84 -11.75
CA ARG A 43 19.38 -7.16 -12.67
C ARG A 43 18.00 -7.82 -12.67
N LEU A 44 17.91 -9.14 -12.71
CA LEU A 44 16.63 -9.85 -12.61
C LEU A 44 15.92 -9.54 -11.29
N LEU A 45 16.65 -9.43 -10.18
CA LEU A 45 16.09 -8.99 -8.89
C LEU A 45 15.62 -7.53 -8.96
N GLY A 46 16.40 -6.63 -9.56
CA GLY A 46 16.00 -5.24 -9.78
C GLY A 46 14.75 -5.11 -10.65
N GLN A 47 14.66 -5.89 -11.73
CA GLN A 47 13.47 -5.96 -12.58
C GLN A 47 12.24 -6.49 -11.82
N ALA A 48 12.45 -7.45 -10.92
CA ALA A 48 11.39 -7.95 -10.04
C ALA A 48 10.93 -6.91 -9.00
N ILE A 49 11.80 -5.97 -8.59
CA ILE A 49 11.43 -4.82 -7.75
C ILE A 49 10.65 -3.78 -8.57
N GLY A 50 11.07 -3.53 -9.81
CA GLY A 50 10.46 -2.56 -10.72
C GLY A 50 11.27 -1.30 -10.95
N ASP A 51 10.95 -0.56 -12.02
CA ASP A 51 11.65 0.67 -12.40
C ASP A 51 11.01 1.91 -11.77
N GLY A 52 11.84 2.87 -11.37
CA GLY A 52 11.42 4.12 -10.74
C GLY A 52 12.36 4.59 -9.64
N VAL A 53 11.89 5.52 -8.81
CA VAL A 53 12.62 6.06 -7.67
C VAL A 53 12.25 5.30 -6.40
N VAL A 54 13.23 4.74 -5.69
CA VAL A 54 13.03 4.05 -4.42
C VAL A 54 12.86 5.08 -3.30
N HIS A 55 13.81 6.02 -3.17
CA HIS A 55 13.76 7.13 -2.22
C HIS A 55 14.68 8.27 -2.65
N GLY A 56 14.50 9.47 -2.09
CA GLY A 56 15.36 10.62 -2.39
C GLY A 56 15.18 11.13 -3.82
N LEU A 57 16.26 11.65 -4.44
CA LEU A 57 16.28 12.15 -5.82
C LEU A 57 15.22 13.23 -6.12
N GLN A 58 14.76 13.96 -5.10
CA GLN A 58 13.91 15.12 -5.31
C GLN A 58 14.71 16.22 -6.00
N VAL A 59 14.11 16.82 -7.03
CA VAL A 59 14.69 17.92 -7.80
C VAL A 59 14.03 19.22 -7.37
N SER A 60 14.83 20.22 -7.04
CA SER A 60 14.37 21.58 -6.78
C SER A 60 15.29 22.59 -7.46
N ALA A 61 14.88 23.85 -7.50
CA ALA A 61 15.77 24.93 -7.92
C ALA A 61 16.79 25.19 -6.80
N ASP A 62 18.01 25.57 -7.17
CA ASP A 62 18.95 26.17 -6.24
C ASP A 62 18.51 27.61 -5.88
N GLY A 63 19.13 28.22 -4.87
CA GLY A 63 18.69 29.50 -4.30
C GLY A 63 18.55 30.66 -5.32
N ASP A 64 19.40 30.70 -6.35
CA ASP A 64 19.39 31.70 -7.42
C ASP A 64 18.63 31.24 -8.69
N ARG A 65 18.00 30.05 -8.62
CA ARG A 65 17.26 29.40 -9.70
C ARG A 65 18.05 29.21 -11.01
N ARG A 66 19.40 29.19 -10.96
CA ARG A 66 20.26 28.92 -12.14
C ARG A 66 20.70 27.47 -12.24
N ALA A 67 20.59 26.73 -11.15
CA ALA A 67 21.02 25.35 -11.02
C ALA A 67 19.90 24.47 -10.47
N LEU A 68 19.99 23.17 -10.75
CA LEU A 68 19.11 22.15 -10.18
C LEU A 68 19.79 21.55 -8.96
N ARG A 69 19.08 21.52 -7.83
CA ARG A 69 19.49 20.79 -6.64
C ARG A 69 18.79 19.44 -6.61
N ILE A 70 19.57 18.37 -6.43
CA ILE A 70 19.07 16.99 -6.41
C ILE A 70 19.46 16.35 -5.09
N LYS A 71 18.47 15.83 -4.36
CA LYS A 71 18.69 15.12 -3.09
C LYS A 71 19.36 13.77 -3.32
N GLY A 72 20.26 13.38 -2.42
CA GLY A 72 20.79 12.01 -2.38
C GLY A 72 19.66 10.97 -2.33
N GLY A 73 19.84 9.82 -2.99
CA GLY A 73 18.77 8.84 -3.14
C GLY A 73 19.13 7.66 -4.04
N LEU A 74 18.12 6.83 -4.30
CA LEU A 74 18.23 5.60 -5.07
C LEU A 74 17.06 5.47 -6.05
N ALA A 75 17.40 5.10 -7.28
CA ALA A 75 16.46 4.68 -8.32
C ALA A 75 16.83 3.28 -8.83
N ILE A 76 15.90 2.60 -9.49
CA ILE A 76 16.13 1.38 -10.25
C ILE A 76 15.67 1.65 -11.68
N ASN A 77 16.52 1.35 -12.66
CA ASN A 77 16.16 1.51 -14.08
C ASN A 77 15.42 0.27 -14.62
N ARG A 78 14.91 0.33 -15.85
CA ARG A 78 14.14 -0.78 -16.47
C ARG A 78 14.99 -2.02 -16.74
N GLN A 79 16.31 -1.87 -16.79
CA GLN A 79 17.26 -3.00 -16.86
C GLN A 79 17.48 -3.68 -15.50
N GLY A 80 17.00 -3.08 -14.41
CA GLY A 80 17.17 -3.58 -13.05
C GLY A 80 18.45 -3.10 -12.35
N ASP A 81 19.17 -2.12 -12.92
CA ASP A 81 20.37 -1.57 -12.30
C ASP A 81 20.01 -0.52 -11.24
N PRO A 82 20.65 -0.55 -10.05
CA PRO A 82 20.50 0.49 -9.03
C PRO A 82 21.28 1.75 -9.39
N LEU A 83 20.63 2.90 -9.33
CA LEU A 83 21.17 4.23 -9.60
C LEU A 83 21.24 5.04 -8.30
N GLN A 84 22.38 4.98 -7.61
CA GLN A 84 22.57 5.64 -6.33
C GLN A 84 23.28 6.99 -6.47
N LEU A 85 22.64 8.04 -5.97
CA LEU A 85 23.28 9.32 -5.70
C LEU A 85 23.58 9.41 -4.20
N VAL A 86 24.85 9.31 -3.83
CA VAL A 86 25.27 9.17 -2.42
C VAL A 86 24.97 10.42 -1.58
N ARG A 87 25.01 11.62 -2.17
CA ARG A 87 24.81 12.90 -1.47
C ARG A 87 24.08 13.91 -2.34
N ASP A 88 23.48 14.91 -1.69
CA ASP A 88 22.92 16.07 -2.37
C ASP A 88 23.93 16.66 -3.37
N THR A 89 23.47 16.95 -4.59
CA THR A 89 24.29 17.48 -5.67
C THR A 89 23.58 18.67 -6.32
N THR A 90 24.34 19.72 -6.63
CA THR A 90 23.86 20.87 -7.40
C THR A 90 24.43 20.77 -8.81
N LEU A 91 23.56 20.77 -9.81
CA LEU A 91 23.90 20.73 -11.23
C LEU A 91 23.75 22.12 -11.83
N THR A 92 24.87 22.71 -12.24
CA THR A 92 24.84 23.88 -13.12
C THR A 92 24.34 23.45 -14.50
N LEU A 93 23.46 24.24 -15.11
CA LEU A 93 22.91 23.98 -16.44
C LEU A 93 23.90 24.38 -17.54
N VAL A 94 25.07 23.75 -17.49
CA VAL A 94 26.13 23.83 -18.51
C VAL A 94 26.28 22.45 -19.12
N SER A 95 26.21 22.36 -20.44
CA SER A 95 26.36 21.10 -21.14
C SER A 95 27.82 20.62 -21.03
N SER A 96 28.02 19.44 -20.46
CA SER A 96 29.33 18.80 -20.26
C SER A 96 29.48 17.56 -21.15
N GLN A 97 30.72 17.22 -21.53
CA GLN A 97 30.99 16.01 -22.30
C GLN A 97 30.58 14.76 -21.50
N ARG A 98 29.92 13.83 -22.18
CA ARG A 98 29.65 12.49 -21.66
C ARG A 98 30.97 11.84 -21.26
N LEU A 99 31.03 11.26 -20.06
CA LEU A 99 32.07 10.28 -19.74
C LEU A 99 31.78 9.04 -20.58
N THR A 100 32.55 8.85 -21.64
CA THR A 100 32.52 7.59 -22.39
C THR A 100 33.10 6.52 -21.47
N PRO A 101 32.44 5.35 -21.30
CA PRO A 101 33.10 4.22 -20.67
C PRO A 101 34.39 3.96 -21.45
N SER A 102 35.52 3.81 -20.75
CA SER A 102 36.77 3.49 -21.43
C SER A 102 36.55 2.19 -22.22
N ILE A 103 37.01 2.14 -23.47
CA ILE A 103 36.80 1.04 -24.44
C ILE A 103 37.27 -0.33 -23.90
N THR A 104 37.98 -0.35 -22.76
CA THR A 104 38.50 -1.52 -22.06
C THR A 104 37.68 -1.97 -20.83
N THR A 105 36.55 -1.34 -20.47
CA THR A 105 35.72 -1.79 -19.34
C THR A 105 34.67 -2.83 -19.78
N PRO A 106 34.68 -4.06 -19.22
CA PRO A 106 33.71 -5.10 -19.57
C PRO A 106 32.30 -4.84 -18.99
N PHE A 107 32.17 -3.92 -18.04
CA PHE A 107 30.89 -3.42 -17.55
C PHE A 107 30.47 -2.23 -18.41
N ILE A 108 29.79 -2.51 -19.52
CA ILE A 108 29.19 -1.46 -20.35
C ILE A 108 27.79 -1.19 -19.78
N PRO A 109 27.58 -0.12 -18.99
CA PRO A 109 26.23 0.30 -18.66
C PRO A 109 25.58 0.86 -19.92
N CYS A 110 24.75 0.03 -20.56
CA CYS A 110 23.91 0.34 -21.71
C CYS A 110 24.58 0.95 -22.94
N ASN A 111 24.22 0.46 -24.13
CA ASN A 111 24.54 1.14 -25.37
C ASN A 111 23.70 2.44 -25.47
N LEU A 112 24.15 3.51 -24.82
CA LEU A 112 23.55 4.83 -24.95
C LEU A 112 24.00 5.46 -26.28
N PRO A 113 23.12 6.17 -27.02
CA PRO A 113 23.45 6.78 -28.31
C PRO A 113 24.75 7.60 -28.26
N THR A 114 25.56 7.46 -29.31
CA THR A 114 26.93 8.01 -29.41
C THR A 114 26.98 9.52 -29.64
N GLU A 115 25.85 10.17 -29.88
CA GLU A 115 25.79 11.56 -30.35
C GLU A 115 25.13 12.48 -29.33
N SER A 116 25.94 13.23 -28.57
CA SER A 116 25.59 14.59 -28.15
C SER A 116 26.86 15.36 -27.79
N THR A 117 27.51 15.93 -28.79
CA THR A 117 28.54 16.96 -28.64
C THR A 117 27.86 18.31 -28.47
N LEU A 118 27.43 18.61 -27.25
CA LEU A 118 27.08 19.98 -26.87
C LEU A 118 28.03 20.41 -25.76
N THR A 119 28.99 21.27 -26.10
CA THR A 119 29.74 22.09 -25.15
C THR A 119 29.13 23.49 -25.22
N GLY A 120 28.48 23.94 -24.15
CA GLY A 120 27.82 25.26 -24.14
C GLY A 120 26.76 25.41 -23.04
N THR A 121 26.27 26.64 -22.86
CA THR A 121 25.15 26.95 -21.96
C THR A 121 23.86 26.30 -22.46
N VAL A 122 23.04 25.76 -21.54
CA VAL A 122 21.74 25.19 -21.92
C VAL A 122 20.85 26.30 -22.51
N ALA A 123 20.28 26.05 -23.69
CA ALA A 123 19.42 27.02 -24.38
C ALA A 123 18.09 27.24 -23.65
N THR A 124 17.35 28.27 -24.04
CA THR A 124 15.97 28.44 -23.57
C THR A 124 15.10 27.32 -24.13
N GLY A 125 14.33 26.64 -23.28
CA GLY A 125 13.49 25.51 -23.68
C GLY A 125 12.92 24.70 -22.54
N TYR A 126 12.07 23.74 -22.89
CA TYR A 126 11.54 22.73 -21.98
C TYR A 126 12.44 21.51 -21.97
N TYR A 127 12.64 20.93 -20.79
CA TYR A 127 13.55 19.82 -20.63
C TYR A 127 13.00 18.74 -19.69
N LEU A 128 13.35 17.49 -19.98
CA LEU A 128 13.23 16.36 -19.07
C LEU A 128 14.62 16.01 -18.52
N LEU A 129 14.71 15.92 -17.19
CA LEU A 129 15.87 15.44 -16.47
C LEU A 129 15.70 13.96 -16.15
N ALA A 130 16.69 13.13 -16.51
CA ALA A 130 16.77 11.74 -16.12
C ALA A 130 18.10 11.44 -15.42
N ILE A 131 18.10 10.47 -14.51
CA ILE A 131 19.31 9.86 -13.95
C ILE A 131 19.63 8.59 -14.74
N THR A 132 20.91 8.38 -15.05
CA THR A 132 21.40 7.29 -15.90
C THR A 132 22.72 6.75 -15.30
N PRO A 133 23.06 5.46 -15.48
CA PRO A 133 24.29 4.92 -14.93
C PRO A 133 25.52 5.54 -15.60
N ALA A 134 26.61 5.69 -14.83
CA ALA A 134 27.91 6.10 -15.33
C ALA A 134 29.00 5.23 -14.70
N THR A 135 29.98 4.81 -15.48
CA THR A 135 31.16 4.08 -14.99
C THR A 135 32.42 4.85 -15.31
N ARG A 136 33.40 4.76 -14.40
CA ARG A 136 34.76 5.27 -14.64
C ARG A 136 35.77 4.35 -13.96
N LEU A 137 37.00 4.37 -14.47
CA LEU A 137 38.12 3.78 -13.75
C LEU A 137 38.56 4.73 -12.63
N SER A 138 38.79 4.17 -11.44
CA SER A 138 39.36 4.91 -10.31
C SER A 138 40.77 5.40 -10.62
N THR A 139 41.24 6.47 -9.98
CA THR A 139 42.62 6.93 -10.13
C THR A 139 43.64 6.07 -9.38
N ALA A 140 43.19 5.18 -8.49
CA ALA A 140 44.04 4.23 -7.79
C ALA A 140 44.55 3.15 -8.75
N MET A 141 45.78 2.67 -8.56
CA MET A 141 46.37 1.60 -9.38
C MET A 141 46.52 0.29 -8.58
N ALA A 142 46.27 -0.85 -9.21
CA ALA A 142 46.51 -2.17 -8.67
C ALA A 142 48.01 -2.50 -8.71
N PRO A 143 48.57 -3.21 -7.71
CA PRO A 143 49.91 -3.76 -7.80
C PRO A 143 49.99 -4.74 -8.99
N ASN A 144 51.02 -4.61 -9.82
CA ASN A 144 51.28 -5.51 -10.92
C ASN A 144 52.71 -6.07 -10.86
N ALA A 145 52.88 -7.32 -11.27
CA ALA A 145 54.19 -7.95 -11.47
C ALA A 145 54.20 -8.48 -12.91
N GLY A 146 54.79 -7.71 -13.83
CA GLY A 146 54.99 -8.17 -15.21
C GLY A 146 56.22 -9.07 -15.29
N LEU A 147 56.10 -10.22 -15.95
CA LEU A 147 57.22 -11.14 -16.22
C LEU A 147 58.24 -10.59 -17.24
N SER A 148 57.99 -9.42 -17.83
CA SER A 148 58.84 -8.81 -18.87
C SER A 148 59.05 -7.30 -18.74
N GLY A 149 58.67 -6.68 -17.61
CA GLY A 149 58.82 -5.23 -17.41
C GLY A 149 57.83 -4.35 -18.19
N ASP A 150 56.97 -4.94 -19.03
CA ASP A 150 55.88 -4.23 -19.68
C ASP A 150 54.78 -3.89 -18.67
N ARG A 151 54.40 -2.61 -18.61
CA ARG A 151 53.22 -2.17 -17.87
C ARG A 151 51.98 -2.52 -18.71
N PRO A 152 51.09 -3.42 -18.25
CA PRO A 152 49.81 -3.61 -18.92
C PRO A 152 49.08 -2.27 -18.99
N GLY A 153 48.43 -1.95 -20.12
CA GLY A 153 47.44 -0.88 -20.13
C GLY A 153 46.31 -1.21 -19.14
N CYS A 154 45.69 -0.18 -18.52
CA CYS A 154 44.52 -0.33 -17.64
C CYS A 154 44.79 -0.94 -16.24
N THR A 155 45.79 -0.45 -15.51
CA THR A 155 46.13 -0.94 -14.14
C THR A 155 45.27 -0.33 -13.02
N ASN A 156 44.14 0.30 -13.32
CA ASN A 156 43.30 0.95 -12.31
C ASN A 156 42.77 -0.09 -11.32
N ARG A 157 42.80 0.22 -10.02
CA ARG A 157 42.49 -0.72 -8.93
C ARG A 157 41.01 -1.05 -8.84
N TYR A 158 40.17 -0.06 -9.09
CA TYR A 158 38.72 -0.16 -8.99
C TYR A 158 38.07 0.39 -10.25
N GLU A 159 36.96 -0.23 -10.62
CA GLU A 159 35.93 0.38 -11.43
C GLU A 159 34.88 0.99 -10.50
N GLU A 160 34.56 2.27 -10.72
CA GLU A 160 33.60 2.99 -9.92
C GLU A 160 32.29 3.12 -10.70
N MET A 161 31.24 2.55 -10.14
CA MET A 161 29.87 2.79 -10.60
C MET A 161 29.32 4.05 -9.93
N GLY A 162 28.74 4.92 -10.74
CA GLY A 162 28.07 6.13 -10.32
C GLY A 162 26.89 6.45 -11.22
N VAL A 163 26.48 7.70 -11.21
CA VAL A 163 25.34 8.20 -11.97
C VAL A 163 25.72 9.46 -12.71
N GLN A 164 25.13 9.66 -13.89
CA GLN A 164 25.14 10.90 -14.63
C GLN A 164 23.68 11.38 -14.79
N PHE A 165 23.51 12.67 -15.02
CA PHE A 165 22.23 13.26 -15.37
C PHE A 165 22.16 13.53 -16.86
N LYS A 166 21.09 13.04 -17.47
CA LYS A 166 20.78 13.21 -18.87
C LYS A 166 19.71 14.28 -19.02
N LEU A 167 19.98 15.25 -19.87
CA LEU A 167 19.05 16.33 -20.18
C LEU A 167 18.47 16.12 -21.57
N VAL A 168 17.14 15.96 -21.65
CA VAL A 168 16.42 15.74 -22.92
C VAL A 168 15.60 16.98 -23.23
N SER A 169 15.94 17.69 -24.31
CA SER A 169 15.14 18.84 -24.77
C SER A 169 13.78 18.41 -25.30
N ILE A 170 12.70 19.09 -24.94
CA ILE A 170 11.40 18.83 -25.55
C ILE A 170 11.28 19.71 -26.79
N THR A 171 11.08 19.07 -27.94
CA THR A 171 11.03 19.71 -29.25
C THR A 171 9.65 20.30 -29.55
N ILE A 172 9.56 21.17 -30.57
CA ILE A 172 8.29 21.76 -30.99
C ILE A 172 7.33 20.71 -31.58
N GLN A 173 7.86 19.60 -32.12
CA GLN A 173 7.06 18.47 -32.59
C GLN A 173 6.42 17.70 -31.43
N GLU A 174 7.11 17.63 -30.28
CA GLU A 174 6.62 16.94 -29.09
C GLU A 174 5.67 17.83 -28.27
N PHE A 175 5.98 19.12 -28.14
CA PHE A 175 5.20 20.06 -27.35
C PHE A 175 5.21 21.46 -27.97
N VAL A 176 4.02 21.95 -28.32
CA VAL A 176 3.84 23.32 -28.82
C VAL A 176 3.41 24.21 -27.64
N PRO A 177 4.31 25.07 -27.12
CA PRO A 177 3.99 25.96 -26.02
C PRO A 177 3.02 27.06 -26.48
N SER A 178 2.10 27.41 -25.59
CA SER A 178 1.32 28.65 -25.67
C SER A 178 2.26 29.85 -25.52
N SER A 179 2.04 30.91 -26.30
CA SER A 179 2.83 32.15 -26.28
C SER A 179 2.54 33.07 -25.10
N SER A 180 1.53 32.73 -24.28
CA SER A 180 1.07 33.60 -23.20
C SER A 180 1.80 33.31 -21.88
N SER A 181 2.44 34.32 -21.29
CA SER A 181 3.19 34.20 -20.03
C SER A 181 2.29 33.70 -18.89
N GLY A 182 2.63 32.55 -18.30
CA GLY A 182 1.93 31.99 -17.13
C GLY A 182 0.71 31.11 -17.43
N LEU A 183 0.28 30.98 -18.68
CA LEU A 183 -0.86 30.14 -19.09
C LEU A 183 -0.40 28.72 -19.51
N ASN A 184 -1.15 27.72 -19.05
CA ASN A 184 -1.22 26.28 -19.38
C ASN A 184 0.03 25.41 -19.69
N ASN A 185 1.23 25.92 -19.98
CA ASN A 185 2.30 25.09 -20.52
C ASN A 185 2.84 24.04 -19.56
N ARG A 186 2.94 24.35 -18.26
CA ARG A 186 3.33 23.37 -17.23
C ARG A 186 2.31 22.24 -17.12
N SER A 187 1.02 22.58 -16.98
CA SER A 187 -0.06 21.61 -16.88
C SER A 187 -0.19 20.79 -18.17
N ARG A 188 -0.17 21.42 -19.36
CA ARG A 188 -0.23 20.72 -20.66
C ARG A 188 0.92 19.75 -20.84
N LEU A 189 2.14 20.16 -20.50
CA LEU A 189 3.30 19.27 -20.59
C LEU A 189 3.19 18.10 -19.61
N ALA A 190 2.67 18.34 -18.39
CA ALA A 190 2.38 17.26 -17.44
C ALA A 190 1.32 16.30 -17.99
N HIS A 191 0.24 16.79 -18.61
CA HIS A 191 -0.80 15.95 -19.20
C HIS A 191 -0.38 15.19 -20.44
N LEU A 192 0.57 15.73 -21.20
CA LEU A 192 1.26 15.00 -22.25
C LEU A 192 2.08 13.84 -21.67
N CYS A 193 2.72 14.02 -20.51
CA CYS A 193 3.43 12.93 -19.81
C CYS A 193 2.48 11.89 -19.21
N PHE A 194 1.37 12.32 -18.60
CA PHE A 194 0.33 11.43 -18.10
C PHE A 194 -0.47 10.73 -19.21
N GLY A 195 -0.27 11.09 -20.49
CA GLY A 195 -1.03 10.54 -21.61
C GLY A 195 -2.54 10.73 -21.47
N THR A 196 -2.99 11.85 -20.88
CA THR A 196 -4.39 12.01 -20.44
C THR A 196 -5.37 11.90 -21.60
N GLN A 197 -5.04 12.50 -22.74
CA GLN A 197 -5.86 12.41 -23.94
C GLN A 197 -5.80 11.01 -24.57
N GLN A 198 -4.63 10.38 -24.65
CA GLN A 198 -4.49 9.01 -25.16
C GLN A 198 -5.31 8.02 -24.34
N ARG A 199 -5.29 8.13 -23.00
CA ARG A 199 -6.10 7.30 -22.11
C ARG A 199 -7.60 7.52 -22.30
N SER A 200 -8.02 8.78 -22.46
CA SER A 200 -9.42 9.09 -22.74
C SER A 200 -9.88 8.54 -24.10
N ALA A 201 -9.03 8.56 -25.12
CA ALA A 201 -9.32 7.98 -26.42
C ALA A 201 -9.39 6.45 -26.35
N HIS A 202 -8.46 5.81 -25.63
CA HIS A 202 -8.48 4.37 -25.43
C HIS A 202 -9.73 3.90 -24.64
N ALA A 203 -10.23 4.68 -23.69
CA ALA A 203 -11.50 4.36 -23.03
C ALA A 203 -12.72 4.38 -23.98
N GLN A 204 -12.63 5.05 -25.13
CA GLN A 204 -13.67 5.05 -26.17
C GLN A 204 -13.53 3.86 -27.14
N ASP A 205 -12.34 3.26 -27.23
CA ASP A 205 -12.06 2.06 -28.02
C ASP A 205 -11.17 1.08 -27.23
N PRO A 206 -11.74 0.39 -26.22
CA PRO A 206 -10.97 -0.42 -25.29
C PRO A 206 -10.40 -1.70 -25.91
N MET A 207 -10.85 -2.06 -27.13
CA MET A 207 -10.38 -3.25 -27.85
C MET A 207 -9.11 -2.97 -28.66
N HIS A 208 -8.77 -1.70 -28.89
CA HIS A 208 -7.53 -1.33 -29.53
C HIS A 208 -6.38 -1.33 -28.52
N SER A 209 -5.52 -2.35 -28.58
CA SER A 209 -4.35 -2.45 -27.71
C SER A 209 -3.38 -1.29 -27.97
N VAL A 210 -3.14 -0.48 -26.95
CA VAL A 210 -2.05 0.51 -26.95
C VAL A 210 -1.03 0.04 -25.92
N PRO A 211 0.18 -0.40 -26.33
CA PRO A 211 1.13 -1.01 -25.40
C PRO A 211 1.66 -0.05 -24.32
N ASP A 212 1.64 1.27 -24.55
CA ASP A 212 2.06 2.30 -23.59
C ASP A 212 1.62 3.71 -24.06
N TYR A 213 1.74 4.75 -23.22
CA TYR A 213 1.27 6.11 -23.52
C TYR A 213 2.13 7.22 -22.90
N GLY A 214 1.91 8.44 -23.39
CA GLY A 214 2.50 9.67 -22.86
C GLY A 214 3.89 10.00 -23.39
N LEU A 215 4.38 11.21 -23.07
CA LEU A 215 5.63 11.75 -23.60
C LEU A 215 6.86 10.87 -23.30
N VAL A 216 6.93 10.28 -22.09
CA VAL A 216 8.07 9.43 -21.69
C VAL A 216 8.18 8.24 -22.63
N TYR A 217 7.06 7.62 -23.00
CA TYR A 217 7.04 6.54 -23.98
C TYR A 217 7.45 7.04 -25.38
N THR A 218 6.93 8.18 -25.84
CA THR A 218 7.33 8.78 -27.12
C THR A 218 8.84 9.03 -27.20
N LEU A 219 9.43 9.54 -26.12
CA LEU A 219 10.88 9.77 -26.02
C LEU A 219 11.68 8.45 -26.05
N ARG A 220 11.14 7.37 -25.47
CA ARG A 220 11.74 6.03 -25.55
C ARG A 220 11.69 5.45 -26.96
N GLN A 221 10.55 5.59 -27.65
CA GLN A 221 10.40 5.16 -29.05
C GLN A 221 11.37 5.90 -29.98
N ALA A 222 11.56 7.20 -29.72
CA ALA A 222 12.55 8.01 -30.42
C ALA A 222 14.01 7.74 -29.97
N LYS A 223 14.25 6.79 -29.06
CA LYS A 223 15.55 6.45 -28.45
C LYS A 223 16.25 7.63 -27.74
N ARG A 224 15.49 8.68 -27.44
CA ARG A 224 15.96 9.86 -26.69
C ARG A 224 16.00 9.58 -25.19
N LEU A 225 15.15 8.68 -24.73
CA LEU A 225 15.28 7.95 -23.46
C LEU A 225 15.54 6.47 -23.75
N THR A 226 16.33 5.81 -22.90
CA THR A 226 16.57 4.36 -22.97
C THR A 226 16.15 3.71 -21.65
N ASP A 227 16.05 2.38 -21.61
CA ASP A 227 15.71 1.62 -20.40
C ASP A 227 16.66 1.84 -19.20
N CYS A 228 17.74 2.57 -19.42
CA CYS A 228 18.75 2.90 -18.42
C CYS A 228 18.48 4.24 -17.75
N ASP A 229 17.61 5.05 -18.36
CA ASP A 229 17.21 6.36 -17.90
C ASP A 229 15.98 6.26 -16.99
N VAL A 230 16.07 6.85 -15.80
CA VAL A 230 14.95 7.06 -14.87
C VAL A 230 14.58 8.54 -14.84
N PRO A 231 13.40 8.94 -15.35
CA PRO A 231 12.96 10.34 -15.32
C PRO A 231 12.76 10.88 -13.90
N LEU A 232 13.24 12.09 -13.64
CA LEU A 232 13.18 12.74 -12.31
C LEU A 232 12.34 14.02 -12.28
N ALA A 233 12.38 14.83 -13.34
CA ALA A 233 11.64 16.08 -13.41
C ALA A 233 11.50 16.63 -14.83
N LEU A 234 10.48 17.45 -15.03
CA LEU A 234 10.39 18.39 -16.15
C LEU A 234 10.72 19.79 -15.64
N PHE A 235 11.26 20.64 -16.49
CA PHE A 235 11.43 22.06 -16.17
C PHE A 235 11.42 22.93 -17.42
N TYR A 236 11.13 24.20 -17.23
CA TYR A 236 11.31 25.23 -18.25
C TYR A 236 12.46 26.14 -17.85
N TYR A 237 13.43 26.26 -18.76
CA TYR A 237 14.60 27.11 -18.58
C TYR A 237 14.52 28.26 -19.57
N GLN A 238 14.53 29.49 -19.06
CA GLN A 238 14.42 30.70 -19.87
C GLN A 238 15.35 31.77 -19.32
N ASN A 239 16.05 32.50 -20.19
CA ASN A 239 16.93 33.61 -19.78
C ASN A 239 17.93 33.23 -18.67
N GLN A 240 18.48 32.02 -18.73
CA GLN A 240 19.38 31.44 -17.72
C GLN A 240 18.76 31.25 -16.32
N GLN A 241 17.43 31.14 -16.23
CA GLN A 241 16.67 30.95 -15.00
C GLN A 241 15.67 29.80 -15.15
N LEU A 242 15.47 29.07 -14.06
CA LEU A 242 14.43 28.05 -13.93
C LEU A 242 13.09 28.72 -13.66
N GLU A 243 12.19 28.68 -14.64
CA GLU A 243 10.84 29.24 -14.54
C GLU A 243 9.94 28.34 -13.68
N PHE A 244 9.95 27.03 -13.94
CA PHE A 244 9.29 26.05 -13.08
C PHE A 244 10.01 24.70 -13.11
N ILE A 245 9.76 23.88 -12.09
CA ILE A 245 10.16 22.47 -12.03
C ILE A 245 8.92 21.64 -11.66
N ASP A 246 8.67 20.60 -12.43
CA ASP A 246 7.59 19.65 -12.20
C ASP A 246 8.15 18.23 -12.05
N THR A 247 8.28 17.78 -10.81
CA THR A 247 8.71 16.41 -10.50
C THR A 247 7.58 15.41 -10.72
N TRP A 248 6.33 15.81 -10.50
CA TRP A 248 5.18 14.91 -10.46
C TRP A 248 4.73 14.45 -11.84
N ALA A 249 5.03 15.20 -12.89
CA ALA A 249 4.73 14.79 -14.26
C ALA A 249 5.38 13.46 -14.66
N VAL A 250 6.62 13.18 -14.23
CA VAL A 250 7.42 12.04 -14.71
C VAL A 250 8.02 11.14 -13.63
N ARG A 251 8.29 11.65 -12.43
CA ARG A 251 8.90 10.85 -11.34
C ARG A 251 7.87 9.87 -10.76
N ARG A 252 8.20 8.59 -10.67
CA ARG A 252 7.34 7.53 -10.12
C ARG A 252 8.07 6.68 -9.08
N PRO A 253 7.36 6.11 -8.09
CA PRO A 253 7.91 5.03 -7.28
C PRO A 253 8.17 3.80 -8.17
N CYS A 254 8.96 2.85 -7.67
CA CYS A 254 9.20 1.60 -8.40
C CYS A 254 7.89 0.85 -8.63
N LEU A 255 7.63 0.51 -9.89
CA LEU A 255 6.50 -0.34 -10.29
C LEU A 255 7.06 -1.61 -10.93
N GLN A 256 6.64 -2.78 -10.45
CA GLN A 256 7.18 -4.06 -10.92
C GLN A 256 6.92 -4.23 -12.43
N ASN A 257 7.97 -4.55 -13.19
CA ASN A 257 7.83 -4.82 -14.62
C ASN A 257 6.93 -6.05 -14.83
N GLY A 258 5.89 -5.92 -15.66
CA GLY A 258 4.94 -7.00 -15.93
C GLY A 258 3.86 -7.22 -14.87
N GLN A 259 3.71 -6.35 -13.85
CA GLN A 259 2.55 -6.40 -12.94
C GLN A 259 1.22 -6.17 -13.67
N ASP A 260 1.23 -5.40 -14.76
CA ASP A 260 0.07 -5.22 -15.63
C ASP A 260 -0.16 -6.44 -16.57
N ASP A 261 0.79 -7.38 -16.64
CA ASP A 261 0.73 -8.62 -17.43
C ASP A 261 0.48 -9.88 -16.55
N ALA A 262 0.02 -9.71 -15.30
CA ALA A 262 -0.05 -10.76 -14.27
C ALA A 262 -0.86 -12.03 -14.61
N TRP A 263 -1.46 -12.11 -15.81
CA TRP A 263 -2.20 -13.27 -16.34
C TRP A 263 -1.84 -13.64 -17.79
N GLY A 264 -0.70 -13.16 -18.33
CA GLY A 264 -0.23 -13.53 -19.68
C GLY A 264 -1.02 -12.90 -20.83
N GLN A 265 -1.69 -11.77 -20.58
CA GLN A 265 -2.35 -10.94 -21.59
C GLN A 265 -1.69 -9.55 -21.56
N PRO A 266 -1.48 -8.89 -22.72
CA PRO A 266 -0.90 -7.55 -22.75
C PRO A 266 -1.77 -6.61 -21.91
N SER A 267 -1.13 -5.96 -20.94
CA SER A 267 -1.66 -4.91 -20.06
C SER A 267 -2.86 -4.16 -20.65
N TYR A 268 -4.05 -4.31 -20.05
CA TYR A 268 -5.13 -3.38 -20.33
C TYR A 268 -4.77 -2.05 -19.64
N PRO A 269 -4.58 -0.93 -20.36
CA PRO A 269 -4.18 0.38 -19.81
C PRO A 269 -5.10 0.93 -18.70
N LEU A 270 -6.27 0.30 -18.51
CA LEU A 270 -7.34 0.68 -17.59
C LEU A 270 -7.43 -0.22 -16.34
N VAL A 271 -6.61 -1.28 -16.24
CA VAL A 271 -6.68 -2.28 -15.16
C VAL A 271 -5.25 -2.59 -14.68
N GLY A 272 -4.64 -1.69 -13.92
CA GLY A 272 -3.27 -1.84 -13.43
C GLY A 272 -2.86 -0.81 -12.36
N ASP A 273 -1.84 -1.14 -11.56
CA ASP A 273 -1.37 -0.30 -10.45
C ASP A 273 -0.77 1.03 -10.94
N ARG A 274 -0.30 1.08 -12.19
CA ARG A 274 0.19 2.29 -12.85
C ARG A 274 -0.83 3.42 -12.85
N GLN A 275 -2.10 3.14 -13.13
CA GLN A 275 -3.15 4.15 -13.21
C GLN A 275 -3.32 4.87 -11.86
N THR A 276 -3.40 4.09 -10.78
CA THR A 276 -3.57 4.61 -9.43
C THR A 276 -2.40 5.50 -9.02
N LEU A 277 -1.17 5.09 -9.35
CA LEU A 277 0.04 5.88 -9.08
C LEU A 277 0.08 7.19 -9.89
N GLU A 278 -0.28 7.14 -11.16
CA GLU A 278 -0.34 8.35 -12.00
C GLU A 278 -1.45 9.31 -11.56
N ALA A 279 -2.58 8.81 -11.08
CA ALA A 279 -3.64 9.66 -10.54
C ALA A 279 -3.22 10.35 -9.23
N GLN A 280 -2.48 9.66 -8.36
CA GLN A 280 -1.85 10.29 -7.19
C GLN A 280 -0.84 11.37 -7.61
N ALA A 281 0.03 11.06 -8.58
CA ALA A 281 0.99 12.01 -9.11
C ALA A 281 0.31 13.23 -9.74
N PHE A 282 -0.81 13.04 -10.44
CA PHE A 282 -1.59 14.14 -10.99
C PHE A 282 -2.17 15.05 -9.90
N LEU A 283 -2.77 14.49 -8.83
CA LEU A 283 -3.22 15.32 -7.70
C LEU A 283 -2.08 16.14 -7.10
N LEU A 284 -0.90 15.53 -6.91
CA LEU A 284 0.26 16.22 -6.35
C LEU A 284 0.84 17.27 -7.32
N GLN A 285 0.82 17.00 -8.62
CA GLN A 285 1.17 17.96 -9.67
C GLN A 285 0.28 19.20 -9.59
N PHE A 286 -1.04 18.99 -9.54
CA PHE A 286 -2.03 20.06 -9.41
C PHE A 286 -1.80 20.89 -8.15
N GLN A 287 -1.67 20.25 -6.98
CA GLN A 287 -1.50 20.96 -5.71
C GLN A 287 -0.21 21.77 -5.67
N HIS A 288 0.89 21.21 -6.16
CA HIS A 288 2.17 21.91 -6.18
C HIS A 288 2.15 23.11 -7.15
N GLN A 289 1.55 22.96 -8.33
CA GLN A 289 1.38 24.09 -9.25
C GLN A 289 0.44 25.15 -8.67
N LEU A 290 -0.62 24.75 -7.95
CA LEU A 290 -1.55 25.66 -7.28
C LEU A 290 -0.84 26.52 -6.22
N ASP A 291 0.03 25.90 -5.41
CA ASP A 291 0.84 26.61 -4.41
C ASP A 291 1.85 27.59 -5.05
N ASP A 292 2.49 27.19 -6.15
CA ASP A 292 3.40 28.06 -6.90
C ASP A 292 2.66 29.30 -7.46
N ILE A 293 1.47 29.09 -8.05
CA ILE A 293 0.65 30.19 -8.55
C ILE A 293 0.26 31.11 -7.40
N ARG A 294 -0.23 30.54 -6.29
CA ARG A 294 -0.64 31.28 -5.09
C ARG A 294 0.48 32.16 -4.50
N SER A 295 1.73 31.73 -4.64
CA SER A 295 2.89 32.47 -4.15
C SER A 295 3.40 33.56 -5.11
N THR A 296 3.07 33.46 -6.40
CA THR A 296 3.65 34.31 -7.46
C THR A 296 2.64 35.29 -8.07
N ILE A 297 1.39 34.86 -8.25
CA ILE A 297 0.33 35.55 -8.97
C ILE A 297 -0.87 35.58 -8.01
N GLY A 298 -1.44 36.76 -7.74
CA GLY A 298 -2.53 36.93 -6.75
C GLY A 298 -3.75 36.02 -7.00
N VAL A 299 -4.67 35.97 -6.03
CA VAL A 299 -5.75 34.96 -5.91
C VAL A 299 -6.92 35.04 -6.91
N ASN A 300 -6.82 35.88 -7.95
CA ASN A 300 -7.88 36.14 -8.93
C ASN A 300 -7.57 35.47 -10.29
N ILE A 301 -7.22 34.19 -10.27
CA ILE A 301 -6.98 33.39 -11.48
C ILE A 301 -8.18 32.47 -11.76
N LYS A 302 -8.35 32.04 -13.02
CA LYS A 302 -9.32 31.00 -13.39
C LYS A 302 -8.58 29.67 -13.61
N ALA A 303 -9.20 28.55 -13.23
CA ALA A 303 -8.65 27.22 -13.40
C ALA A 303 -8.32 26.92 -14.87
N ILE A 304 -9.24 27.28 -15.77
CA ILE A 304 -9.13 27.08 -17.23
C ILE A 304 -7.94 27.81 -17.87
N ASP A 305 -7.38 28.80 -17.19
CA ASP A 305 -6.22 29.56 -17.67
C ASP A 305 -4.90 28.80 -17.35
N TYR A 306 -4.86 28.08 -16.23
CA TYR A 306 -3.62 27.49 -15.69
C TYR A 306 -3.56 25.96 -15.77
N PHE A 307 -4.71 25.30 -15.82
CA PHE A 307 -4.84 23.85 -15.77
C PHE A 307 -5.58 23.34 -16.99
N GLU A 308 -4.91 22.49 -17.78
CA GLU A 308 -5.51 21.80 -18.93
C GLU A 308 -6.60 20.83 -18.46
N TYR A 309 -6.29 20.07 -17.39
CA TYR A 309 -7.26 19.25 -16.68
C TYR A 309 -7.11 19.44 -15.18
N LEU A 310 -8.19 19.16 -14.46
CA LEU A 310 -8.19 19.08 -13.00
C LEU A 310 -8.21 17.61 -12.54
N PRO A 311 -7.61 17.27 -11.39
CA PRO A 311 -7.71 15.91 -10.87
C PRO A 311 -9.17 15.56 -10.58
N ALA A 312 -9.51 14.27 -10.62
CA ALA A 312 -10.87 13.80 -10.33
C ALA A 312 -11.35 14.17 -8.92
N PHE A 313 -10.42 14.49 -8.03
CA PHE A 313 -10.65 15.02 -6.69
C PHE A 313 -9.47 15.92 -6.33
N GLY A 314 -9.72 17.08 -5.72
CA GLY A 314 -8.67 17.99 -5.30
C GLY A 314 -9.11 18.92 -4.17
N PHE A 315 -8.12 19.60 -3.58
CA PHE A 315 -8.32 20.56 -2.50
C PHE A 315 -7.99 21.96 -3.04
N LEU A 316 -8.84 22.94 -2.76
CA LEU A 316 -8.69 24.33 -3.15
C LEU A 316 -8.62 25.18 -1.87
N PRO A 317 -7.46 25.73 -1.49
CA PRO A 317 -7.35 26.62 -0.34
C PRO A 317 -8.14 27.91 -0.57
N THR A 318 -9.03 28.27 0.35
CA THR A 318 -9.86 29.48 0.27
C THR A 318 -9.43 30.56 1.26
N GLY A 319 -8.37 30.31 2.05
CA GLY A 319 -7.83 31.26 3.02
C GLY A 319 -8.72 31.38 4.26
N ARG A 320 -8.31 32.18 5.27
CA ARG A 320 -9.17 32.42 6.42
C ARG A 320 -10.36 33.28 6.00
N SER A 321 -11.56 32.69 5.97
CA SER A 321 -12.79 33.43 5.70
C SER A 321 -12.93 34.54 6.74
N SER A 322 -12.91 35.77 6.25
CA SER A 322 -13.32 36.98 6.93
C SER A 322 -14.82 36.90 7.24
N ILE A 323 -15.19 36.24 8.35
CA ILE A 323 -16.34 36.74 9.13
C ILE A 323 -15.78 37.93 9.92
N ILE A 324 -15.64 39.07 9.24
CA ILE A 324 -15.46 40.35 9.92
C ILE A 324 -16.79 40.64 10.59
N ASN A 325 -16.94 40.18 11.83
CA ASN A 325 -17.90 40.80 12.74
C ASN A 325 -17.27 42.14 13.13
N VAL A 326 -17.82 43.24 12.62
CA VAL A 326 -17.28 44.62 12.80
C VAL A 326 -17.04 44.95 14.29
N ASN A 327 -17.75 44.27 15.19
CA ASN A 327 -17.59 44.40 16.65
C ASN A 327 -16.24 43.87 17.21
N ASN A 328 -15.49 43.05 16.46
CA ASN A 328 -14.20 42.53 16.91
C ASN A 328 -12.99 43.37 16.48
N LEU A 329 -13.17 44.34 15.57
CA LEU A 329 -12.09 45.24 15.11
C LEU A 329 -11.55 46.17 16.21
N ILE A 330 -12.30 46.35 17.29
CA ILE A 330 -11.90 47.21 18.42
C ILE A 330 -11.12 46.41 19.49
N ARG A 331 -11.30 45.09 19.59
CA ARG A 331 -10.57 44.24 20.56
C ARG A 331 -9.20 43.79 20.06
N ASP A 332 -9.04 43.54 18.76
CA ASP A 332 -7.77 43.04 18.20
C ASP A 332 -6.67 44.11 18.04
N ARG A 333 -6.96 45.39 18.32
CA ARG A 333 -5.92 46.44 18.42
C ARG A 333 -5.12 46.41 19.72
N ILE A 334 -5.57 45.68 20.75
CA ILE A 334 -5.02 45.79 22.10
C ILE A 334 -4.24 44.54 22.55
N GLN A 335 -4.34 43.39 21.88
CA GLN A 335 -3.61 42.20 22.32
C GLN A 335 -2.90 41.41 21.22
N SER A 336 -1.62 41.16 21.50
CA SER A 336 -0.73 40.10 21.00
C SER A 336 0.13 40.41 19.76
N ARG A 337 1.34 40.83 20.11
CA ARG A 337 2.55 40.95 19.31
C ARG A 337 3.28 39.59 19.19
N GLN A 338 2.56 38.50 18.90
CA GLN A 338 3.17 37.16 18.79
C GLN A 338 2.79 36.44 17.49
N VAL A 339 3.84 36.12 16.73
CA VAL A 339 3.90 35.19 15.57
C VAL A 339 3.00 35.56 14.38
N ARG A 340 3.47 36.51 13.56
CA ARG A 340 3.05 36.60 12.15
C ARG A 340 3.61 35.39 11.38
N ARG A 341 2.92 34.24 11.41
CA ARG A 341 3.00 33.29 10.29
C ARG A 341 2.30 33.97 9.11
N THR A 342 3.05 34.28 8.06
CA THR A 342 2.52 34.77 6.78
C THR A 342 1.58 33.70 6.21
N SER A 343 0.28 33.81 6.46
CA SER A 343 -0.71 32.97 5.78
C SER A 343 -0.73 33.38 4.31
N LEU A 344 -0.37 32.47 3.42
CA LEU A 344 -0.51 32.67 1.98
C LEU A 344 -2.00 33.01 1.65
N PRO A 345 -2.28 33.82 0.63
CA PRO A 345 -3.65 34.26 0.32
C PRO A 345 -4.48 33.11 -0.28
N GLY A 346 -5.79 33.04 -0.02
CA GLY A 346 -6.65 31.94 -0.48
C GLY A 346 -7.48 32.28 -1.74
N PHE A 347 -7.88 31.26 -2.51
CA PHE A 347 -8.62 31.45 -3.76
C PHE A 347 -10.12 31.70 -3.56
N ASN A 348 -10.67 32.63 -4.35
CA ASN A 348 -12.11 32.80 -4.47
C ASN A 348 -12.67 31.72 -5.40
N ILE A 349 -13.57 30.86 -4.89
CA ILE A 349 -14.11 29.70 -5.62
C ILE A 349 -14.81 30.13 -6.92
N ASN A 350 -15.62 31.17 -6.89
CA ASN A 350 -16.38 31.65 -8.05
C ASN A 350 -15.45 32.21 -9.13
N THR A 351 -14.35 32.83 -8.73
CA THR A 351 -13.34 33.35 -9.68
C THR A 351 -12.49 32.21 -10.23
N PHE A 352 -12.04 31.30 -9.37
CA PHE A 352 -11.24 30.14 -9.75
C PHE A 352 -11.98 29.21 -10.70
N LEU A 353 -13.25 28.89 -10.42
CA LEU A 353 -14.05 28.02 -11.28
C LEU A 353 -14.85 28.81 -12.33
N ALA A 354 -14.49 30.07 -12.62
CA ALA A 354 -15.16 30.84 -13.65
C ALA A 354 -14.95 30.18 -15.03
N GLY A 355 -16.07 29.84 -15.69
CA GLY A 355 -16.06 29.07 -16.95
C GLY A 355 -16.21 27.56 -16.76
N THR A 356 -16.17 27.06 -15.52
CA THR A 356 -16.40 25.64 -15.18
C THR A 356 -17.75 25.48 -14.50
N ARG A 357 -18.53 24.47 -14.90
CA ARG A 357 -19.81 24.17 -14.25
C ARG A 357 -19.57 23.47 -12.91
N PHE A 358 -20.05 24.05 -11.82
CA PHE A 358 -19.94 23.43 -10.50
C PHE A 358 -21.22 23.51 -9.66
N HIS A 359 -21.37 22.56 -8.74
CA HIS A 359 -22.49 22.46 -7.82
C HIS A 359 -22.03 22.27 -6.37
N HIS A 360 -22.68 22.95 -5.44
CA HIS A 360 -22.46 22.70 -4.01
C HIS A 360 -23.09 21.37 -3.60
N VAL A 361 -22.34 20.58 -2.84
CA VAL A 361 -22.82 19.36 -2.19
C VAL A 361 -22.48 19.39 -0.71
N SER A 362 -23.20 18.60 0.09
CA SER A 362 -22.83 18.30 1.48
C SER A 362 -22.21 16.92 1.54
N LEU A 363 -21.06 16.80 2.18
CA LEU A 363 -20.37 15.54 2.45
C LEU A 363 -20.09 15.45 3.95
N ALA A 364 -20.13 14.25 4.52
CA ALA A 364 -19.58 14.05 5.85
C ALA A 364 -18.03 14.07 5.77
N PRO A 365 -17.30 14.68 6.71
CA PRO A 365 -15.84 14.75 6.66
C PRO A 365 -15.13 13.40 6.47
N GLU A 366 -15.71 12.31 6.99
CA GLU A 366 -15.22 10.94 6.84
C GLU A 366 -15.27 10.43 5.39
N GLN A 367 -16.23 10.91 4.56
CA GLN A 367 -16.35 10.51 3.16
C GLN A 367 -15.22 11.07 2.29
N ILE A 368 -14.58 12.17 2.71
CA ILE A 368 -13.50 12.82 1.96
C ILE A 368 -12.36 11.83 1.69
N ARG A 369 -11.99 11.01 2.68
CA ARG A 369 -10.90 10.03 2.53
C ARG A 369 -11.26 8.95 1.51
N ASP A 370 -12.46 8.39 1.62
CA ASP A 370 -12.89 7.30 0.75
C ASP A 370 -13.10 7.80 -0.68
N MET A 371 -13.62 9.01 -0.85
CA MET A 371 -13.76 9.66 -2.16
C MET A 371 -12.41 9.98 -2.77
N LEU A 372 -11.43 10.43 -1.98
CA LEU A 372 -10.06 10.63 -2.45
C LEU A 372 -9.47 9.32 -3.00
N HIS A 373 -9.58 8.21 -2.26
CA HIS A 373 -9.07 6.92 -2.72
C HIS A 373 -9.76 6.44 -3.99
N GLN A 374 -11.09 6.56 -4.06
CA GLN A 374 -11.85 6.17 -5.25
C GLN A 374 -11.53 7.05 -6.47
N SER A 375 -11.21 8.33 -6.25
CA SER A 375 -10.89 9.28 -7.32
C SER A 375 -9.72 8.84 -8.20
N PHE A 376 -8.83 7.99 -7.69
CA PHE A 376 -7.67 7.49 -8.45
C PHE A 376 -8.06 6.55 -9.60
N HIS A 377 -9.29 6.05 -9.61
CA HIS A 377 -9.85 5.25 -10.69
C HIS A 377 -10.74 6.06 -11.64
N TYR A 378 -10.88 7.37 -11.43
CA TYR A 378 -11.70 8.24 -12.27
C TYR A 378 -10.86 9.01 -13.30
N PRO A 379 -11.43 9.31 -14.48
CA PRO A 379 -10.75 10.15 -15.45
C PRO A 379 -10.59 11.58 -14.91
N ALA A 380 -9.56 12.26 -15.44
CA ALA A 380 -9.33 13.69 -15.22
C ALA A 380 -10.60 14.50 -15.56
N ILE A 381 -10.75 15.66 -14.92
CA ILE A 381 -11.84 16.60 -15.19
C ILE A 381 -11.36 17.57 -16.26
N ASP A 382 -12.06 17.63 -17.39
CA ASP A 382 -11.94 18.73 -18.34
C ASP A 382 -12.75 19.92 -17.82
N PRO A 383 -12.11 21.00 -17.35
CA PRO A 383 -12.82 22.12 -16.69
C PRO A 383 -13.73 22.90 -17.64
N LEU A 384 -13.66 22.70 -18.97
CA LEU A 384 -14.55 23.31 -19.96
C LEU A 384 -15.77 22.42 -20.28
N ARG A 385 -15.67 21.10 -20.06
CA ARG A 385 -16.69 20.12 -20.48
C ARG A 385 -17.39 19.42 -19.32
N ASP A 386 -16.68 19.14 -18.25
CA ASP A 386 -17.15 18.32 -17.15
C ASP A 386 -17.77 19.16 -16.01
N ASP A 387 -18.74 18.57 -15.32
CA ASP A 387 -19.31 19.14 -14.11
C ASP A 387 -18.52 18.73 -12.86
N ILE A 388 -18.37 19.67 -11.95
CA ILE A 388 -17.65 19.51 -10.68
C ILE A 388 -18.61 19.65 -9.52
N ASN A 389 -18.46 18.84 -8.48
CA ASN A 389 -19.11 19.06 -7.19
C ASN A 389 -18.10 19.65 -6.21
N ILE A 390 -18.53 20.63 -5.43
CA ILE A 390 -17.72 21.32 -4.43
C ILE A 390 -18.31 21.15 -3.04
N TYR A 391 -17.44 20.87 -2.08
CA TYR A 391 -17.77 20.73 -0.67
C TYR A 391 -16.88 21.65 0.17
N PRO A 392 -17.42 22.69 0.83
CA PRO A 392 -16.66 23.52 1.74
C PRO A 392 -16.36 22.74 3.02
N VAL A 393 -15.08 22.69 3.44
CA VAL A 393 -14.70 22.08 4.71
C VAL A 393 -14.60 23.15 5.78
N ALA A 394 -15.31 22.93 6.90
CA ALA A 394 -15.30 23.85 8.02
C ALA A 394 -13.86 24.00 8.58
N PRO A 395 -13.36 25.24 8.76
CA PRO A 395 -12.02 25.44 9.31
C PRO A 395 -11.94 24.99 10.76
N SER A 396 -10.79 24.40 11.13
CA SER A 396 -10.41 24.25 12.54
C SER A 396 -9.57 25.46 13.00
N PRO A 397 -9.45 25.76 14.31
CA PRO A 397 -8.82 26.98 14.82
C PRO A 397 -7.38 27.25 14.34
N ASN A 398 -6.69 26.22 13.82
CA ASN A 398 -5.31 26.29 13.36
C ASN A 398 -5.10 25.83 11.90
N GLN A 399 -6.17 25.55 11.15
CA GLN A 399 -6.07 25.11 9.75
C GLN A 399 -6.61 26.17 8.79
N GLU A 400 -6.02 26.21 7.60
CA GLU A 400 -6.54 27.01 6.50
C GLU A 400 -7.90 26.46 6.05
N SER A 401 -8.85 27.34 5.70
CA SER A 401 -10.10 26.89 5.06
C SER A 401 -9.81 26.38 3.65
N TYR A 402 -10.46 25.28 3.27
CA TYR A 402 -10.36 24.73 1.94
C TYR A 402 -11.71 24.22 1.46
N VAL A 403 -11.84 24.18 0.14
CA VAL A 403 -12.92 23.49 -0.56
C VAL A 403 -12.36 22.21 -1.15
N VAL A 404 -13.09 21.13 -1.01
CA VAL A 404 -12.86 19.91 -1.78
C VAL A 404 -13.67 20.04 -3.06
N PHE A 405 -13.03 19.85 -4.21
CA PHE A 405 -13.73 19.70 -5.48
C PHE A 405 -13.56 18.28 -6.01
N MET A 406 -14.53 17.80 -6.77
CA MET A 406 -14.50 16.45 -7.31
C MET A 406 -15.36 16.30 -8.56
N ARG A 407 -15.04 15.31 -9.39
CA ARG A 407 -15.83 14.95 -10.56
C ARG A 407 -17.24 14.60 -10.11
N ARG A 408 -18.27 15.14 -10.78
CA ARG A 408 -19.67 14.93 -10.38
C ARG A 408 -20.05 13.44 -10.27
N THR A 409 -19.55 12.59 -11.17
CA THR A 409 -19.81 11.14 -11.15
C THR A 409 -19.26 10.44 -9.91
N LEU A 410 -18.11 10.89 -9.37
CA LEU A 410 -17.52 10.36 -8.13
C LEU A 410 -18.44 10.60 -6.95
N SER A 411 -18.94 11.83 -6.81
CA SER A 411 -19.95 12.15 -5.81
C SER A 411 -21.34 11.59 -6.09
N ARG A 412 -21.62 11.06 -7.30
CA ARG A 412 -22.88 10.36 -7.61
C ARG A 412 -22.86 8.88 -7.26
N GLN A 413 -21.69 8.26 -7.17
CA GLN A 413 -21.55 6.91 -6.60
C GLN A 413 -21.57 6.96 -5.05
N HIS A 414 -21.14 8.09 -4.46
CA HIS A 414 -21.22 8.37 -3.02
C HIS A 414 -22.45 9.16 -2.57
N SER A 415 -23.18 9.80 -3.49
CA SER A 415 -24.63 9.89 -3.34
C SER A 415 -25.06 8.45 -3.53
N THR A 416 -25.15 7.70 -2.44
CA THR A 416 -25.68 6.34 -2.48
C THR A 416 -26.82 6.34 -3.48
N ALA A 417 -26.64 5.58 -4.57
CA ALA A 417 -27.78 5.16 -5.35
C ALA A 417 -28.72 4.61 -4.29
N SER A 418 -29.83 5.31 -4.08
CA SER A 418 -30.94 4.81 -3.30
C SER A 418 -31.50 3.62 -4.10
N GLY A 419 -30.77 2.50 -4.13
CA GLY A 419 -31.39 1.26 -3.74
C GLY A 419 -31.90 1.53 -2.34
N THR A 420 -33.17 1.88 -2.25
CA THR A 420 -33.81 2.26 -1.01
C THR A 420 -33.49 1.19 0.02
N CYS A 421 -32.77 1.56 1.08
CA CYS A 421 -32.55 0.66 2.20
C CYS A 421 -33.91 0.12 2.62
N THR A 422 -34.05 -1.21 2.69
CA THR A 422 -35.28 -1.84 3.18
C THR A 422 -35.65 -1.26 4.56
N TYR A 423 -34.62 -0.96 5.37
CA TYR A 423 -34.78 -0.31 6.65
C TYR A 423 -33.74 0.81 6.82
N ARG A 424 -34.21 2.01 7.16
CA ARG A 424 -33.36 3.15 7.55
C ARG A 424 -33.48 3.39 9.05
N LEU A 425 -32.39 3.13 9.76
CA LEU A 425 -32.34 3.22 11.21
C LEU A 425 -31.59 4.49 11.64
N THR A 426 -32.11 5.14 12.65
CA THR A 426 -31.60 6.32 13.34
C THR A 426 -31.52 6.00 14.83
N PRO A 427 -30.76 6.76 15.64
CA PRO A 427 -30.72 6.57 17.09
C PRO A 427 -32.10 6.62 17.78
N SER A 428 -33.11 7.23 17.17
CA SER A 428 -34.45 7.38 17.75
C SER A 428 -35.46 6.31 17.32
N ASN A 429 -35.29 5.64 16.18
CA ASN A 429 -36.28 4.70 15.64
C ASN A 429 -35.83 3.23 15.60
N TRP A 430 -34.57 2.94 15.97
CA TRP A 430 -33.99 1.61 15.77
C TRP A 430 -34.74 0.52 16.53
N GLN A 431 -35.21 0.77 17.76
CA GLN A 431 -35.94 -0.24 18.55
C GLN A 431 -37.23 -0.68 17.85
N THR A 432 -38.02 0.28 17.36
CA THR A 432 -39.31 -0.01 16.72
C THR A 432 -39.17 -0.75 15.40
N SER A 433 -38.08 -0.52 14.66
CA SER A 433 -37.85 -1.17 13.36
C SER A 433 -37.38 -2.63 13.46
N ILE A 434 -36.79 -3.06 14.59
CA ILE A 434 -36.32 -4.45 14.78
C ILE A 434 -37.45 -5.45 14.70
N THR A 435 -38.57 -5.15 15.37
CA THR A 435 -39.74 -6.02 15.38
C THR A 435 -40.26 -6.23 13.96
N GLN A 436 -40.23 -5.19 13.13
CA GLN A 436 -40.63 -5.26 11.71
C GLN A 436 -39.63 -6.03 10.85
N MET A 437 -38.32 -5.91 11.13
CA MET A 437 -37.28 -6.62 10.37
C MET A 437 -37.40 -8.13 10.47
N ASN A 438 -37.66 -8.66 11.68
CA ASN A 438 -37.71 -10.12 11.89
C ASN A 438 -38.97 -10.77 11.27
N HIS A 439 -40.04 -10.02 11.02
CA HIS A 439 -41.26 -10.50 10.33
C HIS A 439 -41.38 -10.03 8.87
N GLY A 440 -40.44 -9.21 8.40
CA GLY A 440 -40.46 -8.64 7.05
C GLY A 440 -39.88 -9.54 5.98
N VAL A 441 -39.60 -8.95 4.82
CA VAL A 441 -39.04 -9.62 3.63
C VAL A 441 -37.74 -10.38 3.92
N ASN A 442 -37.44 -11.37 3.07
CA ASN A 442 -36.33 -12.31 3.28
C ASN A 442 -34.94 -11.67 3.07
N ASP A 443 -34.81 -10.81 2.06
CA ASP A 443 -33.57 -10.10 1.73
C ASP A 443 -33.67 -8.64 2.15
N ILE A 444 -32.70 -8.16 2.93
CA ILE A 444 -32.80 -6.86 3.59
C ILE A 444 -31.49 -6.07 3.48
N HIS A 445 -31.62 -4.77 3.21
CA HIS A 445 -30.55 -3.79 3.36
C HIS A 445 -30.89 -2.80 4.48
N ILE A 446 -30.09 -2.83 5.53
CA ILE A 446 -30.19 -1.95 6.69
C ILE A 446 -29.17 -0.83 6.56
N CYS A 447 -29.65 0.41 6.58
CA CYS A 447 -28.81 1.60 6.60
C CYS A 447 -28.92 2.28 7.96
N LEU A 448 -27.83 2.22 8.73
CA LEU A 448 -27.68 2.95 9.99
C LEU A 448 -27.17 4.36 9.67
N GLN A 449 -27.91 5.37 10.09
CA GLN A 449 -27.44 6.75 10.03
C GLN A 449 -26.30 6.98 11.04
N ALA A 450 -25.60 8.10 10.88
CA ALA A 450 -24.63 8.54 11.88
C ALA A 450 -25.35 8.81 13.22
N GLY A 451 -24.72 8.42 14.31
CA GLY A 451 -25.23 8.57 15.66
C GLY A 451 -24.83 7.42 16.59
N VAL A 452 -25.13 7.61 17.87
CA VAL A 452 -24.87 6.63 18.93
C VAL A 452 -26.16 5.86 19.24
N TYR A 453 -26.13 4.56 19.03
CA TYR A 453 -27.22 3.63 19.31
C TYR A 453 -26.91 2.89 20.60
N ASN A 454 -27.55 3.30 21.70
CA ASN A 454 -27.40 2.64 23.00
C ASN A 454 -28.35 1.43 23.07
N LEU A 455 -27.78 0.24 22.93
CA LEU A 455 -28.52 -1.01 22.90
C LEU A 455 -28.63 -1.59 24.32
N ALA A 456 -29.85 -1.71 24.84
CA ALA A 456 -30.11 -2.40 26.11
C ALA A 456 -29.90 -3.92 26.00
N GLN A 457 -30.06 -4.47 24.80
CA GLN A 457 -29.87 -5.88 24.44
C GLN A 457 -29.25 -5.95 23.03
N PRO A 458 -28.55 -7.05 22.66
CA PRO A 458 -27.99 -7.22 21.33
C PRO A 458 -29.05 -7.07 20.23
N LEU A 459 -28.68 -6.46 19.11
CA LEU A 459 -29.48 -6.42 17.89
C LEU A 459 -29.37 -7.76 17.16
N VAL A 460 -30.44 -8.56 17.15
CA VAL A 460 -30.47 -9.90 16.56
C VAL A 460 -31.30 -9.93 15.27
N ILE A 461 -30.68 -10.37 14.18
CA ILE A 461 -31.31 -10.59 12.87
C ILE A 461 -31.20 -12.08 12.56
N LYS A 462 -32.33 -12.75 12.33
CA LYS A 462 -32.34 -14.20 12.16
C LYS A 462 -33.20 -14.66 10.98
N ASN A 463 -32.85 -15.82 10.42
CA ASN A 463 -33.61 -16.54 9.40
C ASN A 463 -33.90 -15.67 8.16
N LYS A 464 -32.85 -15.09 7.56
CA LYS A 464 -32.94 -14.25 6.36
C LYS A 464 -32.18 -14.87 5.18
N GLY A 465 -32.49 -14.44 3.97
CA GLY A 465 -31.70 -14.77 2.78
C GLY A 465 -30.41 -13.94 2.80
N HIS A 466 -30.43 -12.82 2.08
CA HIS A 466 -29.30 -11.93 1.91
C HIS A 466 -29.45 -10.66 2.75
N VAL A 467 -28.52 -10.46 3.69
CA VAL A 467 -28.52 -9.33 4.62
C VAL A 467 -27.33 -8.42 4.32
N LYS A 468 -27.58 -7.13 4.15
CA LYS A 468 -26.55 -6.09 4.11
C LYS A 468 -26.78 -5.07 5.20
N VAL A 469 -25.75 -4.73 5.96
CA VAL A 469 -25.74 -3.64 6.93
C VAL A 469 -24.68 -2.63 6.54
N THR A 470 -25.08 -1.37 6.44
CA THR A 470 -24.19 -0.24 6.11
C THR A 470 -24.39 0.87 7.12
N GLY A 471 -23.30 1.34 7.73
CA GLY A 471 -23.30 2.55 8.54
C GLY A 471 -22.63 3.74 7.85
N ALA A 472 -22.40 4.81 8.61
CA ALA A 472 -21.68 6.01 8.21
C ALA A 472 -20.23 6.02 8.75
N GLY A 473 -19.53 4.88 8.64
CA GLY A 473 -18.19 4.69 9.19
C GLY A 473 -18.17 4.77 10.72
N LEU A 474 -17.15 5.43 11.27
CA LEU A 474 -17.06 5.69 12.73
C LEU A 474 -18.18 6.61 13.26
N GLY A 475 -18.91 7.29 12.37
CA GLY A 475 -20.09 8.09 12.72
C GLY A 475 -21.26 7.23 13.23
N THR A 476 -21.39 5.98 12.79
CA THR A 476 -22.37 5.02 13.31
C THR A 476 -21.77 4.21 14.44
N ARG A 477 -22.30 4.34 15.67
CA ARG A 477 -21.75 3.69 16.87
C ARG A 477 -22.82 2.87 17.59
N LEU A 478 -22.70 1.55 17.53
CA LEU A 478 -23.56 0.60 18.25
C LEU A 478 -22.91 0.25 19.59
N LEU A 479 -23.52 0.61 20.71
CA LEU A 479 -22.98 0.38 22.05
C LEU A 479 -23.91 -0.54 22.84
N CYS A 480 -23.45 -1.73 23.21
CA CYS A 480 -24.21 -2.63 24.08
C CYS A 480 -23.46 -2.86 25.39
N ASN A 481 -23.79 -2.08 26.41
CA ASN A 481 -23.02 -2.04 27.66
C ASN A 481 -23.23 -3.27 28.57
N GLN A 482 -24.33 -4.00 28.37
CA GLN A 482 -24.78 -5.08 29.26
C GLN A 482 -24.68 -6.48 28.62
N ALA A 483 -24.14 -6.58 27.40
CA ALA A 483 -23.98 -7.87 26.72
C ALA A 483 -22.61 -8.01 26.04
N GLU A 484 -22.21 -9.26 25.83
CA GLU A 484 -21.00 -9.66 25.09
C GLU A 484 -21.12 -9.40 23.58
N ARG A 485 -22.38 -9.37 23.09
CA ARG A 485 -22.75 -9.20 21.69
C ARG A 485 -23.37 -7.84 21.46
N VAL A 486 -23.19 -7.29 20.25
CA VAL A 486 -23.83 -6.03 19.83
C VAL A 486 -24.74 -6.27 18.65
N LEU A 487 -24.21 -6.86 17.58
CA LEU A 487 -24.94 -7.16 16.35
C LEU A 487 -24.78 -8.65 16.03
N VAL A 488 -25.91 -9.34 15.90
CA VAL A 488 -25.98 -10.80 15.82
C VAL A 488 -26.76 -11.21 14.59
N PHE A 489 -26.21 -12.14 13.82
CA PHE A 489 -26.86 -12.75 12.68
C PHE A 489 -26.96 -14.26 12.87
N GLU A 490 -28.16 -14.82 12.70
CA GLU A 490 -28.41 -16.25 12.90
C GLU A 490 -29.12 -16.85 11.69
N ASN A 491 -28.61 -17.99 11.18
CA ASN A 491 -29.23 -18.74 10.08
C ASN A 491 -29.54 -17.88 8.84
N CYS A 492 -28.59 -17.05 8.41
CA CYS A 492 -28.73 -16.21 7.22
C CYS A 492 -27.99 -16.82 6.01
N GLN A 493 -28.54 -16.74 4.80
CA GLN A 493 -27.83 -17.26 3.61
C GLN A 493 -26.54 -16.47 3.35
N SER A 494 -26.58 -15.14 3.35
CA SER A 494 -25.37 -14.32 3.31
C SER A 494 -25.49 -13.05 4.14
N VAL A 495 -24.40 -12.60 4.74
CA VAL A 495 -24.35 -11.35 5.50
C VAL A 495 -23.15 -10.49 5.11
N ILE A 496 -23.41 -9.22 4.80
CA ILE A 496 -22.39 -8.19 4.60
C ILE A 496 -22.55 -7.12 5.69
N VAL A 497 -21.48 -6.81 6.42
CA VAL A 497 -21.46 -5.72 7.42
C VAL A 497 -20.32 -4.77 7.10
N ARG A 498 -20.64 -3.49 6.97
CA ARG A 498 -19.63 -2.47 6.65
C ARG A 498 -19.88 -1.09 7.23
N ASP A 499 -18.80 -0.33 7.32
CA ASP A 499 -18.78 1.10 7.63
C ASP A 499 -19.47 1.42 8.98
N LEU A 500 -19.09 0.75 10.07
CA LEU A 500 -19.66 1.01 11.40
C LEU A 500 -18.69 0.76 12.55
N TYR A 501 -19.01 1.31 13.71
CA TYR A 501 -18.40 0.98 15.00
C TYR A 501 -19.35 0.15 15.88
N ALA A 502 -18.85 -0.90 16.52
CA ALA A 502 -19.60 -1.68 17.51
C ALA A 502 -18.77 -2.01 18.76
N GLN A 503 -19.37 -1.85 19.94
CA GLN A 503 -18.70 -2.12 21.22
C GLN A 503 -19.59 -2.91 22.18
N SER A 504 -19.08 -4.03 22.68
CA SER A 504 -19.65 -4.74 23.83
C SER A 504 -19.06 -4.24 25.14
N GLY A 505 -19.91 -4.16 26.18
CA GLY A 505 -19.54 -3.63 27.49
C GLY A 505 -19.27 -4.67 28.57
N VAL A 506 -19.66 -5.93 28.34
CA VAL A 506 -19.30 -7.05 29.22
C VAL A 506 -18.64 -8.16 28.41
N ALA A 507 -17.79 -8.94 29.07
CA ALA A 507 -17.15 -10.12 28.49
C ALA A 507 -17.65 -11.41 29.16
N GLN A 508 -18.83 -11.40 29.79
CA GLN A 508 -19.49 -12.56 30.35
C GLN A 508 -21.02 -12.36 30.36
N THR A 509 -21.78 -13.38 29.97
CA THR A 509 -23.20 -13.55 30.32
C THR A 509 -23.37 -14.83 31.19
N PRO A 510 -24.45 -14.97 31.97
CA PRO A 510 -24.61 -16.02 32.99
C PRO A 510 -24.60 -17.48 32.48
N GLU A 511 -24.68 -17.70 31.16
CA GLU A 511 -24.84 -19.02 30.57
C GLU A 511 -23.48 -19.72 30.37
N LYS A 512 -23.14 -20.65 31.27
CA LYS A 512 -21.86 -21.38 31.38
C LYS A 512 -21.39 -22.19 30.15
N ARG A 513 -22.08 -22.17 29.00
CA ARG A 513 -21.82 -23.06 27.85
C ARG A 513 -21.67 -22.38 26.49
N GLN A 514 -21.84 -21.06 26.37
CA GLN A 514 -21.76 -20.36 25.08
C GLN A 514 -20.82 -19.15 25.13
N HIS A 515 -19.56 -19.36 25.54
CA HIS A 515 -18.53 -18.30 25.59
C HIS A 515 -17.86 -18.09 24.22
N LEU A 516 -17.17 -16.95 24.06
CA LEU A 516 -16.49 -16.50 22.82
C LEU A 516 -17.45 -16.02 21.72
N GLN A 517 -18.48 -15.29 22.13
CA GLN A 517 -19.31 -14.49 21.25
C GLN A 517 -18.60 -13.16 20.94
N GLY A 518 -18.98 -12.55 19.81
CA GLY A 518 -18.32 -11.36 19.30
C GLY A 518 -19.20 -10.13 19.46
N ALA A 519 -18.59 -8.95 19.57
CA ALA A 519 -19.33 -7.69 19.38
C ALA A 519 -20.11 -7.74 18.05
N LEU A 520 -19.48 -8.30 17.02
CA LEU A 520 -20.15 -8.79 15.81
C LEU A 520 -20.16 -10.34 15.83
N HIS A 521 -21.35 -10.93 15.78
CA HIS A 521 -21.53 -12.38 15.91
C HIS A 521 -22.34 -12.96 14.76
N PHE A 522 -21.82 -14.01 14.12
CA PHE A 522 -22.50 -14.75 13.07
C PHE A 522 -22.61 -16.22 13.46
N TYR A 523 -23.82 -16.74 13.45
CA TYR A 523 -24.12 -18.14 13.73
C TYR A 523 -24.86 -18.76 12.55
N ASN A 524 -24.33 -19.86 12.01
CA ASN A 524 -24.90 -20.60 10.88
C ASN A 524 -25.22 -19.72 9.65
N CYS A 525 -24.30 -18.80 9.31
CA CYS A 525 -24.40 -18.00 8.09
C CYS A 525 -23.52 -18.60 6.98
N GLN A 526 -24.03 -18.81 5.76
CA GLN A 526 -23.26 -19.54 4.73
C GLN A 526 -22.14 -18.69 4.10
N ASP A 527 -22.40 -17.40 3.83
CA ASP A 527 -21.42 -16.42 3.33
C ASP A 527 -21.37 -15.20 4.26
N VAL A 528 -20.20 -14.88 4.82
CA VAL A 528 -20.01 -13.75 5.74
C VAL A 528 -18.90 -12.83 5.21
N ARG A 529 -19.25 -11.56 4.99
CA ARG A 529 -18.30 -10.50 4.65
C ARG A 529 -18.35 -9.36 5.67
N VAL A 530 -17.19 -9.01 6.20
CA VAL A 530 -17.04 -7.86 7.10
C VAL A 530 -15.93 -6.96 6.59
N GLU A 531 -16.24 -5.68 6.37
CA GLU A 531 -15.27 -4.72 5.83
C GLU A 531 -15.40 -3.32 6.43
N HIS A 532 -14.28 -2.62 6.61
CA HIS A 532 -14.28 -1.22 7.09
C HIS A 532 -15.04 -1.01 8.41
N THR A 533 -14.94 -1.97 9.34
CA THR A 533 -15.58 -1.87 10.66
C THR A 533 -14.56 -1.61 11.76
N SER A 534 -15.01 -0.98 12.84
CA SER A 534 -14.24 -0.84 14.08
C SER A 534 -14.95 -1.52 15.23
N LEU A 535 -14.33 -2.54 15.81
CA LEU A 535 -14.95 -3.41 16.80
C LEU A 535 -14.19 -3.35 18.12
N ARG A 536 -14.92 -3.38 19.23
CA ARG A 536 -14.32 -3.44 20.57
C ARG A 536 -15.04 -4.45 21.46
N CYS A 537 -14.27 -5.29 22.13
CA CYS A 537 -14.79 -6.16 23.20
C CYS A 537 -14.27 -5.75 24.57
N ALA A 538 -15.03 -6.09 25.61
CA ALA A 538 -14.70 -5.76 26.99
C ALA A 538 -13.53 -6.61 27.54
N ASN A 539 -12.89 -6.13 28.60
CA ASN A 539 -11.83 -6.87 29.30
C ASN A 539 -12.42 -7.92 30.25
N HIS A 540 -11.71 -9.03 30.46
CA HIS A 540 -12.03 -9.99 31.52
C HIS A 540 -10.80 -10.81 31.93
N SER A 541 -10.80 -11.36 33.15
CA SER A 541 -9.68 -12.18 33.65
C SER A 541 -9.59 -13.55 32.98
N GLN A 542 -10.71 -14.01 32.39
CA GLN A 542 -10.81 -15.24 31.61
C GLN A 542 -11.08 -14.94 30.14
N ARG A 543 -10.72 -15.90 29.28
CA ARG A 543 -10.94 -15.83 27.82
C ARG A 543 -12.40 -16.16 27.53
N THR A 544 -13.24 -15.13 27.37
CA THR A 544 -14.70 -15.31 27.32
C THR A 544 -15.40 -14.52 26.22
N ALA A 545 -14.75 -13.54 25.58
CA ALA A 545 -15.32 -12.68 24.53
C ALA A 545 -14.38 -12.50 23.32
N THR A 546 -14.94 -12.05 22.19
CA THR A 546 -14.19 -11.69 20.98
C THR A 546 -14.66 -10.35 20.40
N CYS A 547 -13.89 -9.75 19.51
CA CYS A 547 -14.40 -8.63 18.70
C CYS A 547 -15.35 -9.16 17.60
N LEU A 548 -14.96 -10.24 16.92
CA LEU A 548 -15.69 -10.82 15.80
C LEU A 548 -15.69 -12.35 15.89
N THR A 549 -16.88 -12.95 15.90
CA THR A 549 -17.04 -14.41 15.84
C THR A 549 -17.87 -14.82 14.63
N VAL A 550 -17.35 -15.73 13.80
CA VAL A 550 -18.12 -16.49 12.81
C VAL A 550 -18.13 -17.96 13.21
N ARG A 551 -19.30 -18.55 13.34
CA ARG A 551 -19.47 -19.96 13.72
C ARG A 551 -20.54 -20.61 12.85
N SER A 552 -20.27 -21.82 12.38
CA SER A 552 -21.27 -22.64 11.67
C SER A 552 -21.28 -24.08 12.20
N SER A 553 -22.45 -24.71 12.24
CA SER A 553 -22.59 -26.14 12.52
C SER A 553 -22.20 -27.00 11.32
N GLU A 554 -22.39 -26.47 10.10
CA GLU A 554 -21.95 -27.09 8.85
C GLU A 554 -20.64 -26.44 8.42
N SER A 555 -20.69 -25.49 7.49
CA SER A 555 -19.54 -24.69 7.09
C SER A 555 -19.93 -23.27 6.66
N SER A 556 -18.96 -22.36 6.63
CA SER A 556 -19.12 -21.00 6.09
C SER A 556 -18.01 -20.61 5.12
N THR A 557 -18.31 -19.69 4.20
CA THR A 557 -17.33 -18.89 3.46
C THR A 557 -17.19 -17.55 4.17
N VAL A 558 -15.96 -17.14 4.48
CA VAL A 558 -15.71 -15.98 5.35
C VAL A 558 -14.69 -15.04 4.70
N ARG A 559 -15.00 -13.74 4.64
CA ARG A 559 -14.05 -12.69 4.28
C ARG A 559 -14.09 -11.56 5.30
N ILE A 560 -12.96 -11.28 5.93
CA ILE A 560 -12.82 -10.20 6.92
C ILE A 560 -11.66 -9.32 6.47
N GLN A 561 -11.94 -8.07 6.10
CA GLN A 561 -10.93 -7.17 5.54
C GLN A 561 -11.01 -5.74 6.03
N ASN A 562 -9.87 -5.04 6.09
CA ASN A 562 -9.81 -3.60 6.37
C ASN A 562 -10.52 -3.19 7.67
N CYS A 563 -10.50 -4.03 8.72
CA CYS A 563 -11.15 -3.77 10.00
C CYS A 563 -10.14 -3.40 11.10
N ASN A 564 -10.59 -2.57 12.06
CA ASN A 564 -9.84 -2.20 13.26
C ASN A 564 -10.48 -2.85 14.49
N LEU A 565 -9.76 -3.72 15.19
CA LEU A 565 -10.27 -4.50 16.31
C LEU A 565 -9.50 -4.16 17.59
N HIS A 566 -10.20 -3.55 18.54
CA HIS A 566 -9.69 -3.26 19.88
C HIS A 566 -10.09 -4.38 20.84
N MET A 567 -9.17 -5.33 21.02
CA MET A 567 -9.38 -6.49 21.86
C MET A 567 -9.24 -6.11 23.34
N GLY A 568 -10.15 -6.64 24.16
CA GLY A 568 -10.03 -6.53 25.60
C GLY A 568 -8.89 -7.39 26.17
N ASP A 569 -8.43 -7.05 27.37
CA ASP A 569 -7.46 -7.85 28.13
C ASP A 569 -7.91 -9.31 28.19
N ARG A 570 -7.00 -10.22 27.82
CA ARG A 570 -7.20 -11.69 27.72
C ARG A 570 -8.33 -12.16 26.79
N GLN A 571 -8.88 -11.28 25.95
CA GLN A 571 -9.92 -11.64 24.97
C GLN A 571 -9.33 -11.98 23.59
N LEU A 572 -10.19 -12.33 22.62
CA LEU A 572 -9.77 -12.62 21.24
C LEU A 572 -10.13 -11.48 20.27
N GLY A 573 -9.36 -11.37 19.19
CA GLY A 573 -9.74 -10.54 18.04
C GLY A 573 -10.80 -11.21 17.18
N ILE A 574 -10.37 -12.20 16.40
CA ILE A 574 -11.20 -12.90 15.40
C ILE A 574 -11.26 -14.38 15.75
N LEU A 575 -12.47 -14.92 15.81
CA LEU A 575 -12.72 -16.36 15.96
C LEU A 575 -13.57 -16.87 14.80
N ILE A 576 -13.03 -17.83 14.04
CA ILE A 576 -13.74 -18.52 12.96
C ILE A 576 -13.82 -20.00 13.30
N VAL A 577 -15.04 -20.55 13.29
CA VAL A 577 -15.29 -21.97 13.58
C VAL A 577 -16.07 -22.60 12.44
N ASN A 578 -15.51 -23.69 11.88
CA ASN A 578 -16.05 -24.42 10.73
C ASN A 578 -16.17 -23.56 9.46
N ALA A 579 -15.04 -23.13 8.91
CA ALA A 579 -15.01 -22.42 7.63
C ALA A 579 -14.58 -23.37 6.51
N ARG A 580 -15.37 -23.48 5.44
CA ARG A 580 -14.88 -24.11 4.21
C ARG A 580 -13.79 -23.25 3.59
N TYR A 581 -14.04 -21.94 3.52
CA TYR A 581 -13.13 -20.94 3.00
C TYR A 581 -13.05 -19.76 3.96
N ALA A 582 -11.85 -19.29 4.29
CA ALA A 582 -11.69 -18.06 5.05
C ALA A 582 -10.51 -17.23 4.55
N GLN A 583 -10.74 -15.95 4.26
CA GLN A 583 -9.69 -14.95 4.06
C GLN A 583 -9.81 -13.85 5.11
N VAL A 584 -8.74 -13.66 5.88
CA VAL A 584 -8.61 -12.56 6.85
C VAL A 584 -7.44 -11.70 6.39
N ASP A 585 -7.75 -10.50 5.89
CA ASP A 585 -6.79 -9.70 5.12
C ASP A 585 -6.76 -8.23 5.55
N ASN A 586 -5.57 -7.66 5.72
CA ASN A 586 -5.37 -6.22 5.98
C ASN A 586 -6.19 -5.69 7.17
N ASN A 587 -6.23 -6.43 8.29
CA ASN A 587 -6.88 -5.98 9.53
C ASN A 587 -5.85 -5.51 10.56
N HIS A 588 -6.23 -4.55 11.41
CA HIS A 588 -5.45 -4.11 12.56
C HIS A 588 -6.10 -4.58 13.86
N LEU A 589 -5.45 -5.50 14.57
CA LEU A 589 -5.89 -6.04 15.85
C LEU A 589 -4.94 -5.53 16.93
N THR A 590 -5.44 -4.84 17.94
CA THR A 590 -4.61 -4.29 19.02
C THR A 590 -5.31 -4.28 20.38
N THR A 591 -4.55 -4.04 21.45
CA THR A 591 -5.06 -3.83 22.82
C THR A 591 -4.52 -2.53 23.40
N THR A 592 -5.05 -2.12 24.54
CA THR A 592 -4.68 -0.84 25.19
C THR A 592 -3.20 -0.75 25.57
N GLN A 593 -2.55 -1.87 25.93
CA GLN A 593 -1.15 -1.88 26.36
C GLN A 593 -0.55 -3.29 26.35
N ALA A 594 0.76 -3.37 26.09
CA ALA A 594 1.54 -4.61 26.08
C ALA A 594 1.50 -5.40 27.41
N GLY A 595 1.30 -4.72 28.55
CA GLY A 595 1.23 -5.35 29.87
C GLY A 595 -0.08 -6.11 30.14
N THR A 596 -1.13 -5.85 29.37
CA THR A 596 -2.43 -6.52 29.46
C THR A 596 -2.83 -7.04 28.06
N PRO A 597 -2.12 -8.07 27.58
CA PRO A 597 -2.29 -8.55 26.23
C PRO A 597 -3.63 -9.27 26.04
N ALA A 598 -4.14 -9.22 24.83
CA ALA A 598 -5.21 -10.11 24.39
C ALA A 598 -4.72 -11.56 24.44
N SER A 599 -5.62 -12.51 24.63
CA SER A 599 -5.21 -13.92 24.66
C SER A 599 -4.78 -14.40 23.29
N GLN A 600 -5.55 -14.09 22.23
CA GLN A 600 -5.24 -14.53 20.87
C GLN A 600 -5.68 -13.47 19.85
N GLY A 601 -4.89 -13.25 18.79
CA GLY A 601 -5.26 -12.36 17.70
C GLY A 601 -6.32 -12.99 16.79
N ILE A 602 -5.89 -13.96 15.99
CA ILE A 602 -6.75 -14.66 15.01
C ILE A 602 -6.78 -16.15 15.33
N VAL A 603 -7.99 -16.71 15.41
CA VAL A 603 -8.21 -18.13 15.68
C VAL A 603 -9.10 -18.75 14.61
N VAL A 604 -8.65 -19.87 14.03
CA VAL A 604 -9.51 -20.76 13.22
C VAL A 604 -9.53 -22.14 13.86
N GLY A 605 -10.73 -22.66 14.10
CA GLY A 605 -10.92 -23.98 14.68
C GLY A 605 -12.22 -24.66 14.28
N GLY A 606 -12.63 -25.65 15.06
CA GLY A 606 -13.76 -26.53 14.74
C GLY A 606 -13.32 -27.80 14.00
N SER A 607 -14.22 -28.40 13.25
CA SER A 607 -13.99 -29.63 12.49
C SER A 607 -13.75 -29.42 10.99
N ILE A 608 -13.97 -28.21 10.45
CA ILE A 608 -13.85 -27.92 9.01
C ILE A 608 -12.96 -26.70 8.75
N ALA A 609 -11.95 -26.86 7.88
CA ALA A 609 -11.08 -25.82 7.34
C ALA A 609 -10.43 -26.26 6.00
N ASN A 610 -10.98 -25.87 4.85
CA ASN A 610 -10.48 -26.34 3.55
C ASN A 610 -9.43 -25.40 2.93
N ASP A 611 -9.74 -24.12 2.71
CA ASP A 611 -8.72 -23.14 2.25
C ASP A 611 -8.80 -21.88 3.12
N ILE A 612 -7.74 -21.68 3.90
CA ILE A 612 -7.61 -20.63 4.90
C ILE A 612 -6.43 -19.74 4.52
N ARG A 613 -6.68 -18.43 4.47
CA ARG A 613 -5.69 -17.40 4.11
C ARG A 613 -5.69 -16.29 5.16
N ILE A 614 -4.56 -16.14 5.85
CA ILE A 614 -4.35 -15.06 6.81
C ILE A 614 -3.27 -14.15 6.25
N LEU A 615 -3.67 -12.99 5.74
CA LEU A 615 -2.84 -12.14 4.88
C LEU A 615 -2.71 -10.72 5.44
N ASN A 616 -1.51 -10.14 5.40
CA ASN A 616 -1.29 -8.70 5.60
C ASN A 616 -1.89 -8.09 6.89
N ASN A 617 -2.14 -8.88 7.93
CA ASN A 617 -2.74 -8.38 9.17
C ASN A 617 -1.65 -7.82 10.08
N ARG A 618 -1.96 -6.73 10.79
CA ARG A 618 -1.16 -6.22 11.91
C ARG A 618 -1.81 -6.64 13.22
N ILE A 619 -1.12 -7.47 14.00
CA ILE A 619 -1.60 -8.02 15.27
C ILE A 619 -0.67 -7.56 16.38
N GLU A 620 -1.18 -6.81 17.35
CA GLU A 620 -0.42 -6.19 18.41
C GLU A 620 -0.90 -6.60 19.79
N HIS A 621 0.07 -6.74 20.71
CA HIS A 621 -0.18 -6.95 22.13
C HIS A 621 -1.03 -8.20 22.42
N THR A 622 -0.66 -9.32 21.80
CA THR A 622 -1.30 -10.62 22.03
C THR A 622 -0.37 -11.61 22.74
N LEU A 623 -0.91 -12.52 23.53
CA LEU A 623 -0.18 -13.70 24.03
C LEU A 623 0.09 -14.71 22.92
N GLN A 624 -0.86 -14.86 22.00
CA GLN A 624 -0.73 -15.66 20.79
C GLN A 624 -1.18 -14.83 19.58
N GLY A 625 -0.36 -14.78 18.54
CA GLY A 625 -0.70 -14.01 17.34
C GLY A 625 -1.80 -14.71 16.53
N ILE A 626 -1.44 -15.81 15.88
CA ILE A 626 -2.31 -16.61 15.02
C ILE A 626 -2.35 -18.04 15.54
N HIS A 627 -3.56 -18.59 15.70
CA HIS A 627 -3.78 -19.96 16.20
C HIS A 627 -4.74 -20.74 15.29
N LEU A 628 -4.24 -21.79 14.65
CA LEU A 628 -5.00 -22.56 13.67
C LEU A 628 -4.97 -24.04 14.08
N GLY A 629 -6.11 -24.54 14.57
CA GLY A 629 -6.18 -25.89 15.11
C GLY A 629 -7.60 -26.46 15.07
N LEU A 630 -7.74 -27.59 14.37
CA LEU A 630 -9.02 -28.30 14.31
C LEU A 630 -9.15 -29.29 15.47
N SER A 631 -10.37 -29.39 15.98
CA SER A 631 -10.76 -30.37 16.99
C SER A 631 -12.26 -30.62 16.93
N GLN A 632 -12.64 -31.82 17.32
CA GLN A 632 -14.03 -32.21 17.54
C GLN A 632 -14.13 -32.98 18.85
N ARG A 633 -15.29 -32.90 19.50
CA ARG A 633 -15.56 -33.70 20.70
C ARG A 633 -16.12 -35.03 20.24
N GLU A 634 -15.38 -36.10 20.49
CA GLU A 634 -15.81 -37.47 20.23
C GLU A 634 -15.65 -38.33 21.49
N PRO A 635 -16.51 -39.36 21.69
CA PRO A 635 -16.43 -40.26 22.85
C PRO A 635 -15.13 -41.08 22.88
N SER A 636 -14.49 -41.28 21.73
CA SER A 636 -13.21 -41.97 21.55
C SER A 636 -12.36 -41.22 20.52
N ARG A 637 -11.04 -41.44 20.52
CA ARG A 637 -10.11 -40.72 19.66
C ARG A 637 -10.33 -41.11 18.18
N GLY A 638 -11.02 -40.25 17.42
CA GLY A 638 -11.24 -40.42 15.98
C GLY A 638 -10.03 -40.07 15.12
N SER A 639 -10.23 -40.07 13.80
CA SER A 639 -9.19 -39.69 12.83
C SER A 639 -8.80 -38.22 12.99
N PRO A 640 -7.50 -37.86 12.87
CA PRO A 640 -7.07 -36.48 13.00
C PRO A 640 -7.72 -35.57 11.95
N LEU A 641 -8.44 -34.55 12.41
CA LEU A 641 -8.95 -33.48 11.55
C LEU A 641 -7.79 -32.62 11.08
N SER A 642 -7.76 -32.22 9.81
CA SER A 642 -6.67 -31.44 9.21
C SER A 642 -7.19 -30.26 8.42
N ILE A 643 -6.45 -29.16 8.43
CA ILE A 643 -6.65 -28.06 7.48
C ILE A 643 -6.16 -28.51 6.11
N GLU A 644 -6.97 -28.38 5.05
CA GLU A 644 -6.57 -28.89 3.72
C GLU A 644 -5.47 -28.01 3.09
N ASN A 645 -5.72 -26.71 2.93
CA ASN A 645 -4.80 -25.71 2.39
C ASN A 645 -4.72 -24.49 3.31
N LEU A 646 -3.50 -24.09 3.66
CA LEU A 646 -3.26 -22.96 4.55
C LEU A 646 -2.14 -22.07 4.03
N LEU A 647 -2.44 -20.77 3.89
CA LEU A 647 -1.48 -19.71 3.61
C LEU A 647 -1.50 -18.65 4.73
N ILE A 648 -0.35 -18.40 5.33
CA ILE A 648 -0.14 -17.30 6.28
C ILE A 648 0.97 -16.42 5.71
N ALA A 649 0.62 -15.22 5.21
CA ALA A 649 1.59 -14.39 4.51
C ALA A 649 1.48 -12.89 4.80
N GLY A 650 2.62 -12.20 4.83
CA GLY A 650 2.67 -10.73 4.94
C GLY A 650 2.21 -10.16 6.29
N ASN A 651 1.97 -10.99 7.32
CA ASN A 651 1.44 -10.50 8.59
C ASN A 651 2.55 -9.89 9.46
N THR A 652 2.22 -8.84 10.20
CA THR A 652 3.07 -8.23 11.22
C THR A 652 2.52 -8.53 12.61
N ILE A 653 3.25 -9.28 13.43
CA ILE A 653 2.75 -9.84 14.70
C ILE A 653 3.66 -9.43 15.86
N TYR A 654 3.11 -8.72 16.84
CA TYR A 654 3.78 -8.34 18.07
C TYR A 654 3.19 -9.11 19.26
N VAL A 655 3.94 -10.10 19.71
CA VAL A 655 3.59 -10.93 20.87
C VAL A 655 4.09 -10.24 22.14
N SER A 656 3.22 -10.10 23.13
CA SER A 656 3.59 -9.57 24.45
C SER A 656 3.41 -10.67 25.49
N PHE A 657 4.46 -10.94 26.25
CA PHE A 657 4.50 -12.07 27.17
C PHE A 657 4.80 -11.63 28.62
N PRO A 658 3.85 -10.96 29.31
CA PRO A 658 4.00 -10.53 30.70
C PRO A 658 3.88 -11.68 31.69
N ASN A 659 4.18 -11.39 32.97
CA ASN A 659 4.11 -12.36 34.06
C ASN A 659 2.65 -12.75 34.34
N LEU A 660 2.15 -13.76 33.64
CA LEU A 660 0.77 -14.21 33.71
C LEU A 660 0.71 -15.64 34.25
N SER A 661 -0.13 -15.84 35.26
CA SER A 661 -0.51 -17.14 35.80
C SER A 661 -1.33 -17.90 34.74
N GLY A 662 -0.65 -18.63 33.85
CA GLY A 662 -1.28 -19.39 32.76
C GLY A 662 -0.26 -20.33 32.11
N GLY A 663 -0.65 -21.59 31.93
CA GLY A 663 0.22 -22.76 31.72
C GLY A 663 1.29 -22.67 30.62
N VAL A 664 2.25 -23.59 30.70
CA VAL A 664 3.50 -23.63 29.91
C VAL A 664 3.28 -23.95 28.42
N ASN A 665 2.12 -24.52 28.06
CA ASN A 665 1.93 -25.17 26.75
C ASN A 665 1.32 -24.28 25.65
N GLU A 666 0.77 -23.11 25.98
CA GLU A 666 -0.03 -22.26 25.07
C GLU A 666 0.68 -20.93 24.73
N ARG A 667 1.91 -20.98 24.19
CA ARG A 667 2.74 -19.78 23.95
C ARG A 667 3.40 -19.85 22.57
N HIS A 668 2.93 -19.03 21.63
CA HIS A 668 3.49 -18.97 20.27
C HIS A 668 3.12 -17.67 19.54
N GLY A 669 3.93 -17.25 18.57
CA GLY A 669 3.52 -16.23 17.61
C GLY A 669 2.50 -16.76 16.61
N ILE A 670 2.84 -17.85 15.91
CA ILE A 670 1.98 -18.57 14.98
C ILE A 670 1.92 -20.03 15.41
N PHE A 671 0.72 -20.61 15.50
CA PHE A 671 0.51 -22.03 15.68
C PHE A 671 -0.33 -22.63 14.55
N VAL A 672 0.14 -23.77 14.05
CA VAL A 672 -0.58 -24.61 13.10
C VAL A 672 -0.62 -26.05 13.62
N GLY A 673 -1.83 -26.58 13.76
CA GLY A 673 -2.08 -27.99 14.07
C GLY A 673 -1.90 -28.90 12.86
N ASN A 674 -2.74 -29.94 12.78
CA ASN A 674 -2.78 -30.83 11.62
C ASN A 674 -3.10 -30.07 10.32
N CYS A 675 -2.30 -30.23 9.28
CA CYS A 675 -2.46 -29.54 8.01
C CYS A 675 -1.89 -30.36 6.85
N LYS A 676 -2.62 -30.47 5.74
CA LYS A 676 -2.18 -31.26 4.57
C LYS A 676 -1.24 -30.47 3.65
N SER A 677 -1.45 -29.17 3.53
CA SER A 677 -0.66 -28.29 2.66
C SER A 677 -0.52 -26.89 3.28
N LEU A 678 0.67 -26.59 3.81
CA LEU A 678 0.98 -25.37 4.56
C LEU A 678 2.01 -24.49 3.84
N VAL A 679 1.76 -23.19 3.81
CA VAL A 679 2.74 -22.14 3.51
C VAL A 679 2.69 -21.05 4.59
N ILE A 680 3.84 -20.73 5.18
CA ILE A 680 4.04 -19.59 6.07
C ILE A 680 5.18 -18.75 5.51
N GLU A 681 4.88 -17.58 4.94
CA GLU A 681 5.90 -16.77 4.26
C GLU A 681 5.80 -15.27 4.49
N ASN A 682 6.93 -14.56 4.43
CA ASN A 682 6.96 -13.10 4.47
C ASN A 682 6.26 -12.48 5.68
N ASN A 683 6.23 -13.17 6.83
CA ASN A 683 5.67 -12.63 8.07
C ASN A 683 6.77 -11.99 8.92
N TYR A 684 6.44 -10.90 9.60
CA TYR A 684 7.28 -10.26 10.61
C TYR A 684 6.73 -10.58 12.01
N LEU A 685 7.54 -11.19 12.88
CA LEU A 685 7.16 -11.53 14.24
C LEU A 685 8.14 -10.90 15.23
N SER A 686 7.61 -10.25 16.25
CA SER A 686 8.41 -9.64 17.31
C SER A 686 7.89 -10.02 18.70
N LEU A 687 8.79 -10.44 19.58
CA LEU A 687 8.45 -10.77 20.98
C LEU A 687 8.86 -9.66 21.94
N GLN A 688 7.95 -9.26 22.82
CA GLN A 688 8.23 -8.46 24.00
C GLN A 688 8.11 -9.32 25.27
N ARG A 689 9.23 -9.47 26.00
CA ARG A 689 9.28 -10.16 27.30
C ARG A 689 9.29 -9.17 28.46
N PHE A 690 8.94 -9.68 29.63
CA PHE A 690 8.98 -8.96 30.90
C PHE A 690 9.87 -9.73 31.89
N ARG A 691 10.30 -9.06 32.97
CA ARG A 691 11.25 -9.63 33.95
C ARG A 691 10.83 -11.02 34.45
N GLY A 692 9.54 -11.21 34.75
CA GLY A 692 9.01 -12.49 35.27
C GLY A 692 8.95 -13.64 34.24
N THR A 693 9.06 -13.34 32.94
CA THR A 693 8.96 -14.32 31.84
C THR A 693 10.25 -14.41 31.02
N ALA A 694 11.33 -13.77 31.48
CA ALA A 694 12.61 -13.73 30.78
C ALA A 694 13.13 -15.14 30.42
N ALA A 695 12.95 -16.12 31.32
CA ALA A 695 13.39 -17.51 31.15
C ALA A 695 12.29 -18.48 30.63
N SER A 696 11.06 -18.02 30.45
CA SER A 696 9.94 -18.90 30.06
C SER A 696 10.00 -19.24 28.56
N PRO A 697 9.83 -20.50 28.14
CA PRO A 697 9.88 -20.85 26.73
C PRO A 697 8.67 -20.32 25.95
N ILE A 698 8.91 -19.86 24.73
CA ILE A 698 7.89 -19.48 23.74
C ILE A 698 8.44 -19.68 22.33
N ASP A 699 7.64 -20.29 21.46
CA ASP A 699 8.02 -20.53 20.06
C ASP A 699 7.58 -19.35 19.18
N SER A 700 8.31 -19.01 18.13
CA SER A 700 7.82 -17.99 17.18
C SER A 700 6.77 -18.62 16.25
N ILE A 701 7.16 -19.68 15.53
CA ILE A 701 6.29 -20.46 14.65
C ILE A 701 6.31 -21.90 15.17
N ARG A 702 5.16 -22.41 15.59
CA ARG A 702 4.97 -23.79 16.04
C ARG A 702 4.03 -24.53 15.09
N VAL A 703 4.54 -25.55 14.43
CA VAL A 703 3.74 -26.47 13.60
C VAL A 703 3.76 -27.84 14.28
N HIS A 704 2.61 -28.32 14.72
CA HIS A 704 2.53 -29.57 15.49
C HIS A 704 1.27 -30.36 15.16
N GLY A 705 1.44 -31.50 14.49
CA GLY A 705 0.32 -32.36 14.14
C GLY A 705 0.65 -33.40 13.07
N PHE A 706 -0.39 -34.00 12.49
CA PHE A 706 -0.30 -34.82 11.29
C PHE A 706 -0.16 -33.89 10.08
N LEU A 707 1.05 -33.87 9.51
CA LEU A 707 1.40 -32.97 8.41
C LEU A 707 1.36 -33.72 7.08
N GLY A 708 0.81 -33.08 6.05
CA GLY A 708 0.82 -33.60 4.68
C GLY A 708 2.13 -33.34 3.94
N ARG A 709 2.10 -33.47 2.62
CA ARG A 709 3.32 -33.52 1.78
C ARG A 709 3.98 -32.17 1.54
N ARG A 710 3.26 -31.06 1.73
CA ARG A 710 3.76 -29.70 1.44
C ARG A 710 3.75 -28.86 2.71
N ILE A 711 4.93 -28.56 3.24
CA ILE A 711 5.14 -27.65 4.37
C ILE A 711 6.25 -26.68 3.99
N ILE A 712 5.90 -25.42 3.73
CA ILE A 712 6.86 -24.37 3.35
C ILE A 712 6.84 -23.30 4.44
N ILE A 713 8.00 -23.02 5.05
CA ILE A 713 8.18 -21.92 6.01
C ILE A 713 9.40 -21.12 5.56
N ARG A 714 9.19 -19.97 4.93
CA ARG A 714 10.27 -19.21 4.28
C ARG A 714 10.14 -17.70 4.47
N GLN A 715 11.24 -16.97 4.40
CA GLN A 715 11.24 -15.50 4.36
C GLN A 715 10.49 -14.82 5.54
N ASN A 716 10.42 -15.48 6.70
CA ASN A 716 9.84 -14.88 7.89
C ASN A 716 10.94 -14.17 8.69
N HIS A 717 10.67 -12.95 9.15
CA HIS A 717 11.58 -12.15 9.97
C HIS A 717 11.16 -12.24 11.43
N LEU A 718 12.06 -12.75 12.28
CA LEU A 718 11.84 -12.91 13.71
C LEU A 718 12.74 -11.96 14.49
N THR A 719 12.16 -11.18 15.39
CA THR A 719 12.92 -10.22 16.20
C THR A 719 12.36 -10.08 17.62
N ARG A 720 12.88 -9.10 18.37
CA ARG A 720 12.50 -8.83 19.77
C ARG A 720 12.35 -7.34 20.04
N ILE A 721 11.58 -7.04 21.08
CA ILE A 721 11.43 -5.69 21.67
C ILE A 721 11.92 -5.72 23.11
N GLY A 722 12.75 -4.74 23.46
CA GLY A 722 13.29 -4.55 24.81
C GLY A 722 14.59 -5.31 25.06
N THR A 723 14.98 -5.40 26.33
CA THR A 723 16.30 -5.88 26.76
C THR A 723 16.38 -7.39 27.02
N PHE A 724 15.23 -8.06 27.18
CA PHE A 724 15.16 -9.50 27.43
C PHE A 724 15.31 -10.31 26.12
N GLY A 725 15.57 -11.62 26.21
CA GLY A 725 15.80 -12.49 25.05
C GLY A 725 14.60 -12.57 24.08
N GLY A 726 14.85 -12.99 22.84
CA GLY A 726 13.80 -13.20 21.82
C GLY A 726 13.00 -14.48 22.02
N PHE A 727 12.39 -14.98 20.96
CA PHE A 727 11.74 -16.29 20.94
C PHE A 727 12.73 -17.40 21.33
N SER A 728 12.25 -18.42 22.04
CA SER A 728 13.09 -19.53 22.49
C SER A 728 13.39 -20.52 21.36
N ARG A 729 12.46 -20.70 20.43
CA ARG A 729 12.67 -21.45 19.19
C ARG A 729 12.14 -20.62 18.01
N PRO A 730 12.97 -20.34 17.00
CA PRO A 730 12.54 -19.66 15.78
C PRO A 730 11.40 -20.43 15.11
N VAL A 731 11.64 -21.68 14.74
CA VAL A 731 10.62 -22.56 14.15
C VAL A 731 10.68 -23.91 14.86
N ASN A 732 9.52 -24.42 15.29
CA ASN A 732 9.38 -25.71 15.94
C ASN A 732 8.37 -26.55 15.16
N VAL A 733 8.85 -27.52 14.38
CA VAL A 733 8.01 -28.42 13.59
C VAL A 733 8.03 -29.82 14.22
N THR A 734 6.86 -30.34 14.53
CA THR A 734 6.66 -31.71 15.02
C THR A 734 5.63 -32.41 14.14
N ASN A 735 6.10 -33.38 13.35
CA ASN A 735 5.23 -34.20 12.50
C ASN A 735 4.90 -35.52 13.22
N LEU A 736 3.60 -35.78 13.43
CA LEU A 736 3.11 -37.00 14.07
C LEU A 736 2.76 -38.11 13.06
N SER A 737 2.85 -37.83 11.76
CA SER A 737 2.73 -38.83 10.70
C SER A 737 3.93 -39.76 10.69
N SER A 738 3.74 -41.06 10.44
CA SER A 738 4.86 -41.97 10.09
C SER A 738 5.61 -41.36 8.90
N PRO A 739 6.96 -41.29 8.92
CA PRO A 739 7.71 -40.48 7.97
C PRO A 739 7.43 -40.93 6.53
N PRO A 740 6.84 -40.10 5.66
CA PRO A 740 6.90 -40.37 4.23
C PRO A 740 8.31 -40.02 3.75
N ALA A 741 8.90 -40.90 2.92
CA ALA A 741 10.29 -40.81 2.46
C ALA A 741 10.69 -39.50 1.72
N ASN A 742 9.75 -38.60 1.40
CA ASN A 742 9.95 -37.45 0.51
C ASN A 742 9.26 -36.14 0.99
N ALA A 743 9.22 -35.85 2.30
CA ALA A 743 8.73 -34.54 2.75
C ALA A 743 9.78 -33.45 2.42
N ILE A 744 9.41 -32.48 1.58
CA ILE A 744 10.25 -31.30 1.29
C ILE A 744 10.09 -30.33 2.47
N LEU A 745 11.11 -30.25 3.32
CA LEU A 745 11.26 -29.24 4.37
C LEU A 745 12.35 -28.26 3.93
N GLU A 746 11.95 -27.11 3.40
CA GLU A 746 12.89 -26.01 3.11
C GLU A 746 12.92 -25.03 4.27
N HIS A 747 14.11 -24.80 4.82
CA HIS A 747 14.40 -23.82 5.87
C HIS A 747 15.48 -22.85 5.37
N ASN A 748 15.11 -21.61 5.05
CA ASN A 748 16.07 -20.56 4.69
C ASN A 748 15.97 -19.43 5.73
N PHE A 749 17.02 -19.24 6.53
CA PHE A 749 17.14 -18.16 7.51
C PHE A 749 18.51 -17.48 7.39
N PHE A 750 18.53 -16.16 7.52
CA PHE A 750 19.73 -15.39 7.84
C PHE A 750 19.60 -14.99 9.32
N GLU A 751 20.61 -15.29 10.14
CA GLU A 751 20.65 -14.92 11.57
C GLU A 751 20.77 -13.42 11.81
#